data_AF-A0A5C9E7H9-F1
#
_entry.id   AF-A0A5C9E7H9-F1
#
_cell.length_a   1.000
_cell.length_b   1.000
_cell.length_c   1.000
_cell.angle_alpha   90.00
_cell.angle_beta   90.00
_cell.angle_gamma   90.00
#
_symmetry.space_group_name_H-M   'P 1'
#
loop_
_entity.id
_entity.type
_entity.pdbx_description
1 polymer ?
#
loop_
_entity_poly.entity_id
_entity_poly.type
_entity_poly.pdbx_seq_one_letter_code
_entity_poly.pdbx_strand_id
1 'polypeptide(L)'
;MESALNATIRDILYASMSLDDGLSTIQTLGISASTDSELYFEIARSIEEIILRRPEVANTKLTELVVRLSFSEDRVLPELLLLLDTRYTSGYRLSELDILPDMDAIPQLLDIMGEYGMGMESALRLNLRPLIPFLTDQVITIVDAILSRGHRFSSIMTLHEAHQLAWKLIEVGLFDCADALLNSLMRRTKKLGLDDLNIEVSLNASLVLTELGMYDEARKLLRDLEKQAEELKKPILTASVLLQLSVNETRDESVPYDTARALAKKSAKACKEAVEAGECDEDFTALAGVIIGSNILANGWREGVPQAIEWLSESLDFYETLDESNPNQILNHYKCLVCLGFSHGMLGDHENLTRSVEFMSRAKSVLVKLEKFDRDIRIELGRTENALGWICLSTESDEFWSIGQEAFDRSIQIREELRKIGSIAEIELLGTLLGRKLLDLRMNEGDYQEQLRMILTQYVPLFPTDTRTFIEVAIATYDIVWLTLRHNEPLNPRLLRLFDDLNRMLSDYQVDGDTVFIRGLSLLIPYVESSWKDLRDETRRFAKENKALADVCHLLSAMAIAKMNLETINLQMGVTIHEPVDSALHQVDDLLAHYWIGQTNLAQTIKAFYDNHDYSKLSNGLYQSAKAFDVVSRVETDYDESSEFITATAGSLANILLRFALALQTHYNSDIEWGEDKLTKIEVPARFDFILTEDWLGLTKIAEAYLQMVEQSEFSQAQPYLNAVFSNITRALIMMDNIALVDRRVLNRLGQEMNKRYYLRQ
;
A
#
# COMPACT_ATOMS: atom_id res chain seq x y z
N MET A 1 14.21 -26.31 -10.28
CA MET A 1 14.21 -27.00 -8.97
C MET A 1 15.60 -26.83 -8.39
N GLU A 2 15.70 -26.36 -7.16
CA GLU A 2 16.97 -26.21 -6.45
C GLU A 2 17.57 -27.59 -6.15
N SER A 3 18.90 -27.73 -6.23
CA SER A 3 19.57 -28.98 -5.88
C SER A 3 19.44 -29.23 -4.38
N ALA A 4 19.24 -30.49 -3.96
CA ALA A 4 19.16 -30.84 -2.55
C ALA A 4 20.43 -30.46 -1.75
N LEU A 5 21.59 -30.47 -2.42
CA LEU A 5 22.84 -29.98 -1.84
C LEU A 5 22.77 -28.48 -1.55
N ASN A 6 22.35 -27.67 -2.52
CA ASN A 6 22.28 -26.22 -2.36
C ASN A 6 21.33 -25.85 -1.22
N ALA A 7 20.16 -26.49 -1.16
CA ALA A 7 19.20 -26.30 -0.07
C ALA A 7 19.82 -26.65 1.30
N THR A 8 20.53 -27.79 1.39
CA THR A 8 21.19 -28.21 2.64
C THR A 8 22.26 -27.20 3.09
N ILE A 9 23.11 -26.73 2.17
CA ILE A 9 24.14 -25.72 2.51
C ILE A 9 23.49 -24.39 2.90
N ARG A 10 22.41 -23.98 2.22
CA ARG A 10 21.64 -22.78 2.60
C ARG A 10 21.07 -22.91 4.01
N ASP A 11 20.53 -24.06 4.37
CA ASP A 11 20.00 -24.28 5.72
C ASP A 11 21.08 -24.21 6.81
N ILE A 12 22.27 -24.75 6.53
CA ILE A 12 23.45 -24.59 7.41
C ILE A 12 23.84 -23.10 7.52
N LEU A 13 23.83 -22.37 6.40
CA LEU A 13 24.14 -20.94 6.35
C LEU A 13 23.06 -20.06 6.99
N TYR A 14 21.82 -20.54 7.11
CA TYR A 14 20.76 -19.89 7.88
C TYR A 14 20.79 -20.25 9.36
N ALA A 15 21.62 -21.23 9.75
CA ALA A 15 21.53 -21.90 11.05
C ALA A 15 20.13 -22.48 11.36
N SER A 16 19.34 -22.78 10.32
CA SER A 16 18.14 -23.63 10.44
C SER A 16 18.52 -25.10 10.59
N MET A 17 19.74 -25.46 10.17
CA MET A 17 20.33 -26.78 10.30
C MET A 17 21.71 -26.69 10.95
N SER A 18 22.03 -27.63 11.85
CA SER A 18 23.36 -27.73 12.46
C SER A 18 24.40 -28.25 11.46
N LEU A 19 25.69 -27.99 11.71
CA LEU A 19 26.77 -28.56 10.89
C LEU A 19 26.77 -30.09 10.92
N ASP A 20 26.45 -30.71 12.06
CA ASP A 20 26.39 -32.17 12.21
C ASP A 20 25.24 -32.78 11.39
N ASP A 21 24.05 -32.18 11.45
CA ASP A 21 22.88 -32.65 10.67
C ASP A 21 23.07 -32.43 9.17
N GLY A 22 23.67 -31.29 8.81
CA GLY A 22 24.03 -30.95 7.44
C GLY A 22 25.07 -31.92 6.87
N LEU A 23 26.11 -32.25 7.65
CA LEU A 23 27.10 -33.27 7.29
C LEU A 23 26.43 -34.61 6.99
N SER A 24 25.55 -35.06 7.89
CA SER A 24 24.84 -36.35 7.73
C SER A 24 23.97 -36.36 6.46
N THR A 25 23.30 -35.26 6.17
CA THR A 25 22.44 -35.12 5.00
C THR A 25 23.26 -35.14 3.70
N ILE A 26 24.36 -34.40 3.64
CA ILE A 26 25.26 -34.37 2.46
C ILE A 26 25.90 -35.76 2.22
N GLN A 27 26.32 -36.45 3.28
CA GLN A 27 26.83 -37.83 3.16
C GLN A 27 25.76 -38.78 2.60
N THR A 28 24.51 -38.63 3.01
CA THR A 28 23.39 -39.45 2.51
C THR A 28 23.09 -39.17 1.04
N LEU A 29 23.16 -37.90 0.61
CA LEU A 29 23.04 -37.52 -0.80
C LEU A 29 24.15 -38.18 -1.64
N GLY A 30 25.39 -38.19 -1.13
CA GLY A 30 26.54 -38.84 -1.76
C GLY A 30 26.39 -40.34 -2.00
N ILE A 31 25.67 -41.04 -1.13
CA ILE A 31 25.39 -42.48 -1.28
C ILE A 31 24.33 -42.74 -2.38
N SER A 32 23.43 -41.77 -2.61
CA SER A 32 22.27 -41.92 -3.49
C SER A 32 22.52 -41.51 -4.96
N ALA A 33 23.53 -40.69 -5.24
CA ALA A 33 23.80 -40.13 -6.57
C ALA A 33 25.18 -40.55 -7.10
N SER A 34 25.24 -41.23 -8.25
CA SER A 34 26.49 -41.82 -8.76
C SER A 34 27.42 -40.87 -9.51
N THR A 35 26.93 -39.72 -10.00
CA THR A 35 27.72 -38.80 -10.84
C THR A 35 28.49 -37.72 -10.07
N ASP A 36 27.99 -37.28 -8.91
CA ASP A 36 28.58 -36.18 -8.11
C ASP A 36 29.11 -36.63 -6.73
N SER A 37 29.25 -37.93 -6.52
CA SER A 37 29.62 -38.52 -5.21
C SER A 37 30.96 -38.00 -4.65
N GLU A 38 31.94 -37.74 -5.51
CA GLU A 38 33.25 -37.20 -5.13
C GLU A 38 33.14 -35.76 -4.61
N LEU A 39 32.35 -34.92 -5.29
CA LEU A 39 32.10 -33.54 -4.86
C LEU A 39 31.38 -33.50 -3.50
N TYR A 40 30.34 -34.33 -3.32
CA TYR A 40 29.64 -34.42 -2.04
C TYR A 40 30.56 -34.90 -0.90
N PHE A 41 31.45 -35.85 -1.19
CA PHE A 41 32.44 -36.32 -0.22
C PHE A 41 33.42 -35.22 0.18
N GLU A 42 33.94 -34.43 -0.77
CA GLU A 42 34.87 -33.34 -0.48
C GLU A 42 34.21 -32.21 0.32
N ILE A 43 32.95 -31.86 0.01
CA ILE A 43 32.18 -30.88 0.79
C ILE A 43 31.92 -31.41 2.21
N ALA A 44 31.46 -32.66 2.35
CA ALA A 44 31.25 -33.30 3.64
C ALA A 44 32.55 -33.31 4.47
N ARG A 45 33.67 -33.65 3.86
CA ARG A 45 34.98 -33.64 4.53
C ARG A 45 35.39 -32.24 4.95
N SER A 46 35.04 -31.20 4.20
CA SER A 46 35.32 -29.82 4.59
C SER A 46 34.51 -29.40 5.82
N ILE A 47 33.22 -29.75 5.86
CA ILE A 47 32.35 -29.54 7.04
C ILE A 47 32.87 -30.32 8.25
N GLU A 48 33.33 -31.55 8.06
CA GLU A 48 33.92 -32.36 9.13
C GLU A 48 35.15 -31.66 9.74
N GLU A 49 36.04 -31.06 8.94
CA GLU A 49 37.20 -30.32 9.48
C GLU A 49 36.75 -29.06 10.26
N ILE A 50 35.66 -28.40 9.87
CA ILE A 50 35.07 -27.30 10.64
C ILE A 50 34.61 -27.81 12.02
N ILE A 51 33.84 -28.91 12.05
CA ILE A 51 33.34 -29.53 13.29
C ILE A 51 34.49 -29.97 14.21
N LEU A 52 35.55 -30.55 13.61
CA LEU A 52 36.77 -30.97 14.32
C LEU A 52 37.65 -29.80 14.76
N ARG A 53 37.22 -28.55 14.55
CA ARG A 53 37.95 -27.31 14.90
C ARG A 53 39.33 -27.24 14.25
N ARG A 54 39.41 -27.61 12.98
CA ARG A 54 40.60 -27.46 12.11
C ARG A 54 40.32 -26.48 10.96
N PRO A 55 40.08 -25.20 11.28
CA PRO A 55 39.60 -24.22 10.32
C PRO A 55 40.61 -23.91 9.20
N GLU A 56 41.92 -24.00 9.43
CA GLU A 56 42.94 -23.85 8.37
C GLU A 56 42.78 -24.91 7.26
N VAL A 57 42.56 -26.16 7.68
CA VAL A 57 42.38 -27.30 6.77
C VAL A 57 41.04 -27.18 6.05
N ALA A 58 39.99 -26.75 6.76
CA ALA A 58 38.69 -26.49 6.17
C ALA A 58 38.76 -25.38 5.12
N ASN A 59 39.34 -24.22 5.45
CA ASN A 59 39.50 -23.07 4.56
C ASN A 59 40.28 -23.43 3.29
N THR A 60 41.38 -24.18 3.42
CA THR A 60 42.16 -24.62 2.27
C THR A 60 41.32 -25.49 1.32
N LYS A 61 40.59 -26.47 1.87
CA LYS A 61 39.73 -27.37 1.08
C LYS A 61 38.56 -26.63 0.42
N LEU A 62 37.90 -25.75 1.17
CA LEU A 62 36.79 -24.94 0.65
C LEU A 62 37.27 -23.99 -0.43
N THR A 63 38.41 -23.33 -0.25
CA THR A 63 39.01 -22.45 -1.27
C THR A 63 39.34 -23.23 -2.54
N GLU A 64 39.95 -24.41 -2.43
CA GLU A 64 40.23 -25.29 -3.59
C GLU A 64 38.94 -25.65 -4.34
N LEU A 65 37.90 -26.05 -3.60
CA LEU A 65 36.59 -26.37 -4.16
C LEU A 65 35.97 -25.16 -4.88
N VAL A 66 35.97 -23.99 -4.23
CA VAL A 66 35.43 -22.75 -4.79
C VAL A 66 36.14 -22.41 -6.09
N VAL A 67 37.48 -22.41 -6.12
CA VAL A 67 38.26 -22.13 -7.33
C VAL A 67 37.93 -23.14 -8.44
N ARG A 68 37.91 -24.43 -8.12
CA ARG A 68 37.63 -25.49 -9.10
C ARG A 68 36.24 -25.34 -9.71
N LEU A 69 35.25 -25.02 -8.90
CA LEU A 69 33.85 -24.88 -9.31
C LEU A 69 33.54 -23.51 -9.92
N SER A 70 34.33 -22.46 -9.66
CA SER A 70 34.09 -21.11 -10.20
C SER A 70 34.21 -21.03 -11.73
N PHE A 71 34.79 -22.05 -12.37
CA PHE A 71 34.88 -22.16 -13.83
C PHE A 71 33.68 -22.88 -14.48
N SER A 72 32.70 -23.37 -13.70
CA SER A 72 31.45 -23.90 -14.22
C SER A 72 30.43 -22.81 -14.56
N GLU A 73 29.46 -23.12 -15.41
CA GLU A 73 28.35 -22.21 -15.74
C GLU A 73 27.47 -21.91 -14.51
N ASP A 74 27.34 -22.86 -13.57
CA ASP A 74 26.65 -22.64 -12.30
C ASP A 74 27.60 -22.00 -11.27
N ARG A 75 27.24 -20.79 -10.81
CA ARG A 75 27.98 -20.04 -9.78
C ARG A 75 27.41 -20.18 -8.38
N VAL A 76 26.22 -20.77 -8.22
CA VAL A 76 25.51 -20.83 -6.93
C VAL A 76 26.29 -21.64 -5.91
N LEU A 77 26.72 -22.85 -6.27
CA LEU A 77 27.44 -23.72 -5.35
C LEU A 77 28.81 -23.14 -4.90
N PRO A 78 29.68 -22.63 -5.81
CA PRO A 78 30.91 -21.94 -5.40
C PRO A 78 30.66 -20.83 -4.38
N GLU A 79 29.63 -20.02 -4.59
CA GLU A 79 29.30 -18.91 -3.68
C GLU A 79 28.78 -19.40 -2.33
N LEU A 80 27.97 -20.46 -2.29
CA LEU A 80 27.53 -21.09 -1.05
C LEU A 80 28.72 -21.65 -0.25
N LEU A 81 29.70 -22.24 -0.92
CA LEU A 81 30.90 -22.77 -0.26
C LEU A 81 31.83 -21.66 0.24
N LEU A 82 31.96 -20.55 -0.50
CA LEU A 82 32.66 -19.36 -0.03
C LEU A 82 32.03 -18.83 1.26
N LEU A 83 30.69 -18.69 1.29
CA LEU A 83 29.98 -18.22 2.48
C LEU A 83 30.10 -19.17 3.67
N LEU A 84 30.16 -20.48 3.42
CA LEU A 84 30.36 -21.48 4.45
C LEU A 84 31.73 -21.31 5.10
N ASP A 85 32.76 -21.08 4.29
CA ASP A 85 34.10 -20.78 4.77
C ASP A 85 34.12 -19.47 5.57
N THR A 86 33.63 -18.37 5.00
CA THR A 86 33.57 -17.06 5.65
C THR A 86 32.84 -17.09 6.99
N ARG A 87 31.76 -17.86 7.11
CA ARG A 87 30.96 -17.97 8.34
C ARG A 87 31.68 -18.75 9.44
N TYR A 88 32.40 -19.81 9.10
CA TYR A 88 32.87 -20.78 10.10
C TYR A 88 34.38 -20.80 10.33
N THR A 89 35.21 -20.23 9.44
CA THR A 89 36.68 -20.23 9.60
C THR A 89 37.27 -18.87 9.95
N SER A 90 36.64 -17.77 9.52
CA SER A 90 37.19 -16.41 9.67
C SER A 90 37.37 -15.96 11.12
N GLY A 91 36.45 -16.33 12.02
CA GLY A 91 36.56 -15.98 13.45
C GLY A 91 37.80 -16.59 14.13
N TYR A 92 38.20 -17.80 13.72
CA TYR A 92 39.44 -18.40 14.20
C TYR A 92 40.66 -17.68 13.64
N ARG A 93 40.68 -17.42 12.33
CA ARG A 93 41.79 -16.67 11.69
C ARG A 93 41.99 -15.32 12.37
N LEU A 94 40.90 -14.58 12.63
CA LEU A 94 40.97 -13.31 13.36
C LEU A 94 41.67 -13.45 14.72
N SER A 95 41.35 -14.49 15.49
CA SER A 95 41.96 -14.71 16.82
C SER A 95 43.46 -15.02 16.75
N GLU A 96 43.94 -15.61 15.66
CA GLU A 96 45.38 -15.82 15.44
C GLU A 96 46.10 -14.52 15.06
N LEU A 97 45.42 -13.61 14.36
CA LEU A 97 46.01 -12.33 13.97
C LEU A 97 46.25 -11.42 15.18
N ASP A 98 45.45 -11.54 16.24
CA ASP A 98 45.60 -10.76 17.48
C ASP A 98 46.98 -10.91 18.14
N ILE A 99 47.64 -12.05 17.95
CA ILE A 99 48.96 -12.34 18.53
C ILE A 99 50.13 -12.03 17.59
N LEU A 100 49.86 -11.79 16.30
CA LEU A 100 50.88 -11.52 15.29
C LEU A 100 51.36 -10.06 15.31
N PRO A 101 52.61 -9.79 14.91
CA PRO A 101 53.09 -8.43 14.72
C PRO A 101 52.36 -7.73 13.57
N ASP A 102 52.25 -6.41 13.63
CA ASP A 102 51.45 -5.61 12.69
C ASP A 102 51.82 -5.82 11.22
N MET A 103 53.10 -6.07 10.93
CA MET A 103 53.60 -6.32 9.56
C MET A 103 52.95 -7.56 8.92
N ASP A 104 52.64 -8.58 9.72
CA ASP A 104 52.06 -9.84 9.27
C ASP A 104 50.53 -9.85 9.47
N ALA A 105 50.04 -9.19 10.52
CA ALA A 105 48.62 -9.15 10.88
C ALA A 105 47.80 -8.25 9.96
N ILE A 106 48.29 -7.04 9.64
CA ILE A 106 47.51 -6.05 8.88
C ILE A 106 47.14 -6.56 7.48
N PRO A 107 48.04 -7.14 6.66
CA PRO A 107 47.68 -7.66 5.34
C PRO A 107 46.59 -8.73 5.43
N GLN A 108 46.70 -9.66 6.37
CA GLN A 108 45.72 -10.73 6.54
C GLN A 108 44.36 -10.21 7.04
N LEU A 109 44.34 -9.18 7.89
CA LEU A 109 43.09 -8.51 8.27
C LEU A 109 42.41 -7.84 7.07
N LEU A 110 43.20 -7.29 6.14
CA LEU A 110 42.68 -6.72 4.90
C LEU A 110 42.14 -7.78 3.95
N ASP A 111 42.80 -8.94 3.85
CA ASP A 111 42.30 -10.07 3.08
C ASP A 111 40.96 -10.56 3.64
N ILE A 112 40.86 -10.73 4.97
CA ILE A 112 39.60 -11.10 5.64
C ILE A 112 38.50 -10.04 5.42
N MET A 113 38.84 -8.74 5.44
CA MET A 113 37.88 -7.69 5.11
C MET A 113 37.35 -7.85 3.67
N GLY A 114 38.24 -8.15 2.71
CA GLY A 114 37.87 -8.43 1.32
C GLY A 114 36.96 -9.65 1.19
N GLU A 115 37.26 -10.73 1.91
CA GLU A 115 36.42 -11.93 1.96
C GLU A 115 35.03 -11.64 2.54
N TYR A 116 34.91 -10.84 3.61
CA TYR A 116 33.61 -10.42 4.13
C TYR A 116 32.85 -9.54 3.15
N GLY A 117 33.54 -8.66 2.41
CA GLY A 117 32.93 -7.88 1.34
C GLY A 117 32.36 -8.76 0.22
N MET A 118 33.15 -9.72 -0.28
CA MET A 118 32.70 -10.71 -1.27
C MET A 118 31.59 -11.61 -0.73
N GLY A 119 31.66 -11.97 0.55
CA GLY A 119 30.62 -12.72 1.25
C GLY A 119 29.32 -11.93 1.33
N MET A 120 29.37 -10.64 1.65
CA MET A 120 28.20 -9.76 1.64
C MET A 120 27.54 -9.75 0.26
N GLU A 121 28.31 -9.52 -0.80
CA GLU A 121 27.80 -9.51 -2.18
C GLU A 121 27.18 -10.85 -2.58
N SER A 122 27.85 -11.95 -2.26
CA SER A 122 27.36 -13.30 -2.57
C SER A 122 26.08 -13.61 -1.79
N ALA A 123 26.02 -13.24 -0.52
CA ALA A 123 24.82 -13.41 0.30
C ALA A 123 23.65 -12.58 -0.23
N LEU A 124 23.88 -11.33 -0.67
CA LEU A 124 22.84 -10.50 -1.30
C LEU A 124 22.37 -11.11 -2.62
N ARG A 125 23.28 -11.53 -3.50
CA ARG A 125 22.95 -12.15 -4.79
C ARG A 125 22.17 -13.46 -4.64
N LEU A 126 22.54 -14.28 -3.67
CA LEU A 126 21.86 -15.54 -3.35
C LEU A 126 20.63 -15.37 -2.45
N ASN A 127 20.28 -14.12 -2.08
CA ASN A 127 19.19 -13.76 -1.18
C ASN A 127 19.23 -14.47 0.19
N LEU A 128 20.42 -14.58 0.75
CA LEU A 128 20.67 -15.14 2.07
C LEU A 128 20.57 -14.07 3.16
N ARG A 129 19.46 -13.31 3.18
CA ARG A 129 19.25 -12.19 4.11
C ARG A 129 19.53 -12.51 5.59
N PRO A 130 19.17 -13.70 6.14
CA PRO A 130 19.49 -14.05 7.52
C PRO A 130 21.00 -14.08 7.85
N LEU A 131 21.88 -14.19 6.84
CA LEU A 131 23.33 -14.18 7.01
C LEU A 131 23.91 -12.76 7.09
N ILE A 132 23.20 -11.76 6.53
CA ILE A 132 23.69 -10.39 6.40
C ILE A 132 23.96 -9.71 7.77
N PRO A 133 23.11 -9.86 8.81
CA PRO A 133 23.41 -9.32 10.14
C PRO A 133 24.73 -9.84 10.71
N PHE A 134 24.97 -11.16 10.60
CA PHE A 134 26.24 -11.76 11.02
C PHE A 134 27.43 -11.16 10.27
N LEU A 135 27.35 -11.09 8.94
CA LEU A 135 28.44 -10.52 8.13
C LEU A 135 28.69 -9.05 8.48
N THR A 136 27.63 -8.29 8.76
CA THR A 136 27.72 -6.88 9.18
C THR A 136 28.47 -6.74 10.51
N ASP A 137 28.14 -7.57 11.51
CA ASP A 137 28.84 -7.60 12.80
C ASP A 137 30.31 -7.98 12.64
N GLN A 138 30.61 -8.94 11.75
CA GLN A 138 32.00 -9.33 11.46
C GLN A 138 32.77 -8.20 10.79
N VAL A 139 32.18 -7.49 9.82
CA VAL A 139 32.80 -6.30 9.20
C VAL A 139 33.13 -5.24 10.26
N ILE A 140 32.22 -4.95 11.19
CA ILE A 140 32.47 -4.01 12.29
C ILE A 140 33.66 -4.49 13.15
N THR A 141 33.71 -5.79 13.44
CA THR A 141 34.78 -6.40 14.25
C THR A 141 36.15 -6.28 13.56
N ILE A 142 36.22 -6.52 12.25
CA ILE A 142 37.46 -6.38 11.47
C ILE A 142 37.91 -4.93 11.35
N VAL A 143 36.97 -4.00 11.14
CA VAL A 143 37.25 -2.56 11.20
C VAL A 143 37.92 -2.22 12.53
N ASP A 144 37.39 -2.72 13.65
CA ASP A 144 37.99 -2.48 14.98
C ASP A 144 39.35 -3.09 15.16
N ALA A 145 39.55 -4.33 14.70
CA ALA A 145 40.84 -4.99 14.74
C ALA A 145 41.90 -4.17 14.00
N ILE A 146 41.60 -3.67 12.80
CA ILE A 146 42.53 -2.86 12.00
C ILE A 146 42.79 -1.50 12.64
N LEU A 147 41.74 -0.83 13.14
CA LEU A 147 41.89 0.48 13.77
C LEU A 147 42.69 0.42 15.08
N SER A 148 42.55 -0.67 15.85
CA SER A 148 43.27 -0.87 17.11
C SER A 148 44.79 -0.89 16.93
N ARG A 149 45.25 -1.27 15.74
CA ARG A 149 46.67 -1.36 15.35
C ARG A 149 47.28 0.00 15.00
N GLY A 150 46.46 1.04 14.82
CA GLY A 150 46.92 2.42 14.63
C GLY A 150 47.60 2.73 13.28
N HIS A 151 47.63 1.79 12.34
CA HIS A 151 48.16 2.04 11.00
C HIS A 151 47.16 2.87 10.17
N ARG A 152 47.51 4.14 9.92
CA ARG A 152 46.60 5.15 9.36
C ARG A 152 46.05 4.77 7.98
N PHE A 153 46.89 4.32 7.05
CA PHE A 153 46.46 4.04 5.68
C PHE A 153 45.49 2.85 5.62
N SER A 154 45.78 1.77 6.36
CA SER A 154 44.87 0.63 6.47
C SER A 154 43.56 1.04 7.11
N SER A 155 43.60 1.85 8.18
CA SER A 155 42.39 2.34 8.84
C SER A 155 41.51 3.15 7.88
N ILE A 156 42.08 4.07 7.10
CA ILE A 156 41.33 4.87 6.12
C ILE A 156 40.72 3.97 5.04
N MET A 157 41.52 3.07 4.47
CA MET A 157 41.06 2.17 3.40
C MET A 157 39.90 1.28 3.89
N THR A 158 40.04 0.68 5.06
CA THR A 158 39.00 -0.18 5.64
C THR A 158 37.72 0.57 5.96
N LEU A 159 37.80 1.82 6.41
CA LEU A 159 36.61 2.65 6.64
C LEU A 159 35.89 2.98 5.32
N HIS A 160 36.62 3.26 4.24
CA HIS A 160 36.01 3.45 2.92
C HIS A 160 35.36 2.16 2.42
N GLU A 161 36.03 1.01 2.55
CA GLU A 161 35.45 -0.28 2.14
C GLU A 161 34.17 -0.59 2.92
N ALA A 162 34.19 -0.40 4.25
CA ALA A 162 33.01 -0.59 5.08
C ALA A 162 31.87 0.40 4.73
N HIS A 163 32.20 1.64 4.37
CA HIS A 163 31.20 2.61 3.89
C HIS A 163 30.59 2.20 2.54
N GLN A 164 31.38 1.63 1.62
CA GLN A 164 30.87 1.05 0.37
C GLN A 164 29.96 -0.15 0.61
N LEU A 165 30.30 -1.01 1.58
CA LEU A 165 29.41 -2.11 2.00
C LEU A 165 28.10 -1.58 2.59
N ALA A 166 28.15 -0.52 3.41
CA ALA A 166 26.95 0.14 3.90
C ALA A 166 26.08 0.69 2.76
N TRP A 167 26.69 1.28 1.73
CA TRP A 167 25.97 1.76 0.55
C TRP A 167 25.25 0.62 -0.20
N LYS A 168 25.91 -0.54 -0.38
CA LYS A 168 25.27 -1.72 -0.99
C LYS A 168 24.10 -2.23 -0.15
N LEU A 169 24.19 -2.18 1.18
CA LEU A 169 23.08 -2.54 2.07
C LEU A 169 21.89 -1.56 1.90
N ILE A 170 22.16 -0.26 1.74
CA ILE A 170 21.15 0.75 1.42
C ILE A 170 20.47 0.44 0.07
N GLU A 171 21.25 0.15 -0.98
CA GLU A 171 20.71 -0.13 -2.31
C GLU A 171 19.78 -1.36 -2.34
N VAL A 172 20.03 -2.36 -1.50
CA VAL A 172 19.19 -3.57 -1.38
C VAL A 172 18.06 -3.41 -0.34
N GLY A 173 18.03 -2.30 0.41
CA GLY A 173 17.00 -1.99 1.41
C GLY A 173 17.17 -2.71 2.75
N LEU A 174 18.39 -3.10 3.12
CA LEU A 174 18.72 -3.70 4.43
C LEU A 174 19.15 -2.61 5.41
N PHE A 175 18.20 -1.74 5.75
CA PHE A 175 18.45 -0.51 6.51
C PHE A 175 18.96 -0.74 7.93
N ASP A 176 18.48 -1.76 8.65
CA ASP A 176 18.96 -2.07 10.01
C ASP A 176 20.46 -2.40 10.04
N CYS A 177 20.92 -3.18 9.07
CA CYS A 177 22.33 -3.55 8.94
C CYS A 177 23.18 -2.35 8.52
N ALA A 178 22.66 -1.54 7.58
CA ALA A 178 23.30 -0.30 7.17
C ALA A 178 23.45 0.68 8.34
N ASP A 179 22.41 0.84 9.18
CA ASP A 179 22.44 1.71 10.37
C ASP A 179 23.53 1.27 11.35
N ALA A 180 23.56 -0.01 11.69
CA ALA A 180 24.57 -0.56 12.60
C ALA A 180 25.99 -0.25 12.12
N LEU A 181 26.26 -0.45 10.82
CA LEU A 181 27.56 -0.18 10.22
C LEU A 181 27.86 1.32 10.18
N LEU A 182 26.94 2.17 9.71
CA LEU A 182 27.13 3.62 9.61
C LEU A 182 27.32 4.29 10.97
N ASN A 183 26.53 3.93 11.98
CA ASN A 183 26.70 4.41 13.36
C ASN A 183 28.06 4.02 13.95
N SER A 184 28.58 2.87 13.54
CA SER A 184 29.94 2.43 13.86
C SER A 184 30.97 3.33 13.17
N LEU A 185 30.81 3.59 11.87
CA LEU A 185 31.73 4.40 11.06
C LEU A 185 31.76 5.86 11.52
N MET A 186 30.63 6.52 11.78
CA MET A 186 30.56 7.93 12.23
C MET A 186 31.43 8.20 13.47
N ARG A 187 31.39 7.30 14.45
CA ARG A 187 32.20 7.42 15.67
C ARG A 187 33.70 7.33 15.38
N ARG A 188 34.08 6.49 14.41
CA ARG A 188 35.48 6.19 14.04
C ARG A 188 36.08 7.27 13.14
N THR A 189 35.34 7.71 12.13
CA THR A 189 35.76 8.80 11.22
C THR A 189 35.98 10.09 11.99
N LYS A 190 35.06 10.44 12.90
CA LYS A 190 35.21 11.60 13.80
C LYS A 190 36.42 11.48 14.72
N LYS A 191 36.68 10.30 15.30
CA LYS A 191 37.85 10.06 16.16
C LYS A 191 39.18 10.21 15.41
N LEU A 192 39.21 9.84 14.13
CA LEU A 192 40.39 9.94 13.28
C LEU A 192 40.55 11.29 12.56
N GLY A 193 39.59 12.21 12.74
CA GLY A 193 39.59 13.52 12.06
C GLY A 193 39.41 13.43 10.55
N LEU A 194 38.63 12.45 10.07
CA LEU A 194 38.28 12.27 8.66
C LEU A 194 36.97 13.02 8.36
N ASP A 195 37.02 14.35 8.34
CA ASP A 195 35.81 15.18 8.31
C ASP A 195 34.95 14.99 7.05
N ASP A 196 35.56 14.92 5.87
CA ASP A 196 34.81 14.73 4.61
C ASP A 196 34.10 13.36 4.59
N LEU A 197 34.79 12.27 4.95
CA LEU A 197 34.17 10.94 5.06
C LEU A 197 33.10 10.90 6.16
N ASN A 198 33.32 11.59 7.28
CA ASN A 198 32.31 11.66 8.35
C ASN A 198 31.02 12.34 7.87
N ILE A 199 31.12 13.37 7.03
CA ILE A 199 29.95 14.04 6.43
C ILE A 199 29.19 13.07 5.53
N GLU A 200 29.87 12.35 4.63
CA GLU A 200 29.25 11.38 3.73
C GLU A 200 28.57 10.23 4.49
N VAL A 201 29.25 9.67 5.49
CA VAL A 201 28.69 8.62 6.36
C VAL A 201 27.48 9.15 7.12
N SER A 202 27.52 10.40 7.61
CA SER A 202 26.40 11.00 8.35
C SER A 202 25.19 11.28 7.45
N LEU A 203 25.40 11.70 6.20
CA LEU A 203 24.33 11.85 5.21
C LEU A 203 23.67 10.49 4.92
N ASN A 204 24.46 9.45 4.68
CA ASN A 204 23.92 8.10 4.45
C ASN A 204 23.21 7.55 5.69
N ALA A 205 23.73 7.82 6.90
CA ALA A 205 23.06 7.44 8.15
C ALA A 205 21.71 8.14 8.29
N SER A 206 21.62 9.44 7.95
CA SER A 206 20.34 10.16 7.99
C SER A 206 19.31 9.59 7.00
N LEU A 207 19.75 9.16 5.81
CA LEU A 207 18.89 8.47 4.85
C LEU A 207 18.36 7.16 5.42
N VAL A 208 19.24 6.34 5.99
CA VAL A 208 18.85 5.07 6.61
C VAL A 208 17.85 5.29 7.75
N LEU A 209 18.09 6.28 8.61
CA LEU A 209 17.17 6.64 9.69
C LEU A 209 15.81 7.08 9.16
N THR A 210 15.76 7.85 8.06
CA THR A 210 14.50 8.20 7.39
C THR A 210 13.75 6.95 6.90
N GLU A 211 14.45 5.99 6.27
CA GLU A 211 13.83 4.74 5.79
C GLU A 211 13.39 3.80 6.92
N LEU A 212 14.03 3.87 8.09
CA LEU A 212 13.63 3.17 9.31
C LEU A 212 12.49 3.89 10.09
N GLY A 213 12.00 5.03 9.60
CA GLY A 213 10.96 5.82 10.29
C GLY A 213 11.46 6.60 11.51
N MET A 214 12.77 6.66 11.74
CA MET A 214 13.42 7.41 12.82
C MET A 214 13.61 8.88 12.42
N TYR A 215 12.50 9.56 12.09
CA TYR A 215 12.51 10.89 11.49
C TYR A 215 13.12 11.97 12.39
N ASP A 216 12.94 11.87 13.71
CA ASP A 216 13.48 12.83 14.67
C ASP A 216 15.01 12.72 14.80
N GLU A 217 15.54 11.50 14.85
CA GLU A 217 16.97 11.23 14.87
C GLU A 217 17.65 11.69 13.58
N ALA A 218 17.04 11.38 12.43
CA ALA A 218 17.49 11.85 11.12
C ALA A 218 17.49 13.38 11.05
N ARG A 219 16.40 14.02 11.47
CA ARG A 219 16.25 15.49 11.53
C ARG A 219 17.33 16.12 12.40
N LYS A 220 17.61 15.56 13.57
CA LYS A 220 18.68 16.06 14.46
C LYS A 220 20.06 16.00 13.78
N LEU A 221 20.39 14.87 13.17
CA LEU A 221 21.66 14.68 12.47
C LEU A 221 21.81 15.68 11.30
N LEU A 222 20.76 15.84 10.50
CA LEU A 222 20.73 16.75 9.37
C LEU A 222 20.85 18.23 9.78
N ARG A 223 20.25 18.64 10.91
CA ARG A 223 20.39 20.01 11.42
C ARG A 223 21.79 20.32 11.92
N ASP A 224 22.49 19.33 12.46
CA ASP A 224 23.90 19.50 12.85
C ASP A 224 24.79 19.61 11.60
N LEU A 225 24.52 18.81 10.55
CA LEU A 225 25.19 18.93 9.25
C LEU A 225 24.88 20.25 8.54
N GLU A 226 23.65 20.78 8.62
CA GLU A 226 23.26 22.07 8.03
C GLU A 226 24.12 23.20 8.61
N LYS A 227 24.27 23.24 9.94
CA LYS A 227 25.15 24.22 10.61
C LYS A 227 26.61 24.08 10.18
N GLN A 228 27.11 22.85 10.10
CA GLN A 228 28.48 22.59 9.65
C GLN A 228 28.67 23.04 8.18
N ALA A 229 27.69 22.81 7.31
CA ALA A 229 27.70 23.25 5.92
C ALA A 229 27.74 24.78 5.80
N GLU A 230 26.95 25.48 6.62
CA GLU A 230 26.94 26.94 6.71
C GLU A 230 28.29 27.50 7.18
N GLU A 231 28.91 26.87 8.19
CA GLU A 231 30.23 27.25 8.69
C GLU A 231 31.34 27.05 7.65
N LEU A 232 31.30 25.92 6.93
CA LEU A 232 32.27 25.58 5.88
C LEU A 232 32.04 26.34 4.56
N LYS A 233 30.86 26.96 4.38
CA LYS A 233 30.45 27.66 3.15
C LYS A 233 30.65 26.81 1.89
N LYS A 234 30.22 25.55 1.94
CA LYS A 234 30.21 24.61 0.80
C LYS A 234 28.79 24.49 0.23
N PRO A 235 28.41 25.26 -0.82
CA PRO A 235 27.11 25.19 -1.50
C PRO A 235 26.60 23.77 -1.78
N ILE A 236 27.44 22.88 -2.31
CA ILE A 236 27.05 21.49 -2.61
C ILE A 236 26.62 20.72 -1.37
N LEU A 237 27.33 20.92 -0.25
CA LEU A 237 27.00 20.25 1.00
C LEU A 237 25.68 20.79 1.57
N THR A 238 25.49 22.10 1.54
CA THR A 238 24.22 22.73 1.93
C THR A 238 23.05 22.19 1.10
N ALA A 239 23.24 22.06 -0.22
CA ALA A 239 22.23 21.51 -1.11
C ALA A 239 21.89 20.05 -0.78
N SER A 240 22.89 19.19 -0.60
CA SER A 240 22.71 17.78 -0.25
C SER A 240 22.00 17.59 1.10
N VAL A 241 22.39 18.35 2.13
CA VAL A 241 21.73 18.30 3.46
C VAL A 241 20.28 18.75 3.37
N LEU A 242 20.00 19.86 2.67
CA LEU A 242 18.64 20.37 2.52
C LEU A 242 17.76 19.43 1.69
N LEU A 243 18.31 18.77 0.68
CA LEU A 243 17.60 17.76 -0.10
C LEU A 243 17.23 16.57 0.78
N GLN A 244 18.16 16.03 1.56
CA GLN A 244 17.88 14.92 2.46
C GLN A 244 16.89 15.31 3.58
N LEU A 245 16.98 16.52 4.11
CA LEU A 245 16.00 17.04 5.06
C LEU A 245 14.62 17.17 4.41
N SER A 246 14.54 17.64 3.16
CA SER A 246 13.28 17.67 2.41
C SER A 246 12.68 16.29 2.25
N VAL A 247 13.50 15.26 1.99
CA VAL A 247 13.04 13.87 1.93
C VAL A 247 12.52 13.42 3.28
N ASN A 248 13.25 13.65 4.36
CA ASN A 248 12.83 13.28 5.72
C ASN A 248 11.49 13.90 6.12
N GLU A 249 11.33 15.22 5.94
CA GLU A 249 10.08 15.91 6.24
C GLU A 249 8.93 15.51 5.29
N THR A 250 9.24 15.06 4.07
CA THR A 250 8.22 14.54 3.15
C THR A 250 7.76 13.15 3.54
N ARG A 251 8.63 12.32 4.13
CA ARG A 251 8.30 10.95 4.57
C ARG A 251 7.66 10.90 5.97
N ASP A 252 7.91 11.89 6.81
CA ASP A 252 7.29 12.01 8.12
C ASP A 252 5.82 12.42 7.98
N GLU A 253 4.92 11.45 8.19
CA GLU A 253 3.47 11.64 8.11
C GLU A 253 2.91 12.70 9.08
N SER A 254 3.66 13.06 10.12
CA SER A 254 3.27 14.10 11.08
C SER A 254 3.49 15.52 10.55
N VAL A 255 4.26 15.67 9.47
CA VAL A 255 4.63 16.96 8.89
C VAL A 255 3.57 17.41 7.89
N PRO A 256 3.02 18.63 8.02
CA PRO A 256 2.08 19.16 7.05
C PRO A 256 2.71 19.36 5.67
N TYR A 257 1.97 19.02 4.62
CA TYR A 257 2.36 19.18 3.21
C TYR A 257 3.01 20.54 2.90
N ASP A 258 2.40 21.65 3.36
CA ASP A 258 2.91 23.00 3.10
C ASP A 258 4.33 23.23 3.66
N THR A 259 4.65 22.60 4.79
CA THR A 259 5.97 22.71 5.43
C THR A 259 7.01 21.97 4.61
N ALA A 260 6.74 20.73 4.22
CA ALA A 260 7.62 19.96 3.37
C ALA A 260 7.80 20.59 1.98
N ARG A 261 6.74 21.14 1.40
CA ARG A 261 6.78 21.88 0.13
C ARG A 261 7.70 23.12 0.22
N ALA A 262 7.61 23.88 1.30
CA ALA A 262 8.48 25.03 1.51
C ALA A 262 9.95 24.62 1.59
N LEU A 263 10.24 23.49 2.24
CA LEU A 263 11.58 22.93 2.34
C LEU A 263 12.09 22.40 0.99
N ALA A 264 11.26 21.72 0.20
CA ALA A 264 11.59 21.26 -1.15
C ALA A 264 11.96 22.43 -2.09
N LYS A 265 11.26 23.57 -1.97
CA LYS A 265 11.65 24.79 -2.71
C LYS A 265 13.00 25.35 -2.24
N LYS A 266 13.28 25.30 -0.93
CA LYS A 266 14.56 25.73 -0.36
C LYS A 266 15.70 24.83 -0.85
N SER A 267 15.52 23.50 -0.88
CA SER A 267 16.53 22.56 -1.36
C SER A 267 16.80 22.73 -2.85
N ALA A 268 15.76 22.84 -3.69
CA ALA A 268 15.91 23.07 -5.13
C ALA A 268 16.68 24.37 -5.43
N LYS A 269 16.42 25.44 -4.66
CA LYS A 269 17.19 26.69 -4.77
C LYS A 269 18.66 26.50 -4.41
N ALA A 270 18.95 25.76 -3.35
CA ALA A 270 20.33 25.46 -2.95
C ALA A 270 21.07 24.60 -4.00
N CYS A 271 20.38 23.65 -4.65
CA CYS A 271 20.95 22.88 -5.77
C CYS A 271 21.33 23.79 -6.94
N LYS A 272 20.46 24.73 -7.33
CA LYS A 272 20.77 25.71 -8.39
C LYS A 272 21.97 26.59 -8.02
N GLU A 273 22.03 27.07 -6.78
CA GLU A 273 23.16 27.85 -6.27
C GLU A 273 24.48 27.06 -6.29
N ALA A 274 24.46 25.74 -6.03
CA ALA A 274 25.64 24.88 -6.12
C ALA A 274 26.15 24.71 -7.56
N VAL A 275 25.24 24.60 -8.53
CA VAL A 275 25.59 24.57 -9.97
C VAL A 275 26.15 25.93 -10.42
N GLU A 276 25.52 27.04 -10.03
CA GLU A 276 26.01 28.40 -10.33
C GLU A 276 27.39 28.68 -9.72
N ALA A 277 27.70 28.07 -8.57
CA ALA A 277 29.01 28.12 -7.94
C ALA A 277 30.08 27.24 -8.64
N GLY A 278 29.69 26.40 -9.60
CA GLY A 278 30.57 25.49 -10.31
C GLY A 278 31.04 24.30 -9.47
N GLU A 279 30.31 23.95 -8.40
CA GLU A 279 30.64 22.81 -7.54
C GLU A 279 30.04 21.48 -8.03
N CYS A 280 29.02 21.53 -8.89
CA CYS A 280 28.39 20.37 -9.51
C CYS A 280 27.77 20.69 -10.89
N ASP A 281 27.45 19.64 -11.64
CA ASP A 281 26.82 19.73 -12.97
C ASP A 281 25.29 19.83 -12.88
N GLU A 282 24.64 20.24 -13.98
CA GLU A 282 23.17 20.36 -14.07
C GLU A 282 22.41 19.05 -13.77
N ASP A 283 23.05 17.89 -13.96
CA ASP A 283 22.52 16.57 -13.59
C ASP A 283 22.15 16.49 -12.10
N PHE A 284 22.88 17.21 -11.24
CA PHE A 284 22.55 17.28 -9.81
C PHE A 284 21.21 17.96 -9.54
N THR A 285 20.89 19.02 -10.30
CA THR A 285 19.61 19.72 -10.17
C THR A 285 18.47 18.88 -10.74
N ALA A 286 18.68 18.21 -11.88
CA ALA A 286 17.70 17.29 -12.45
C ALA A 286 17.43 16.11 -11.50
N LEU A 287 18.47 15.51 -10.91
CA LEU A 287 18.31 14.45 -9.92
C LEU A 287 17.55 14.92 -8.68
N ALA A 288 17.82 16.13 -8.19
CA ALA A 288 17.08 16.71 -7.08
C ALA A 288 15.58 16.84 -7.39
N GLY A 289 15.21 17.26 -8.60
CA GLY A 289 13.82 17.30 -9.07
C GLY A 289 13.17 15.91 -9.07
N VAL A 290 13.88 14.88 -9.55
CA VAL A 290 13.41 13.48 -9.49
C VAL A 290 13.21 13.01 -8.05
N ILE A 291 14.15 13.32 -7.15
CA ILE A 291 14.07 12.94 -5.73
C ILE A 291 12.88 13.64 -5.05
N ILE A 292 12.72 14.94 -5.24
CA ILE A 292 11.60 15.71 -4.66
C ILE A 292 10.26 15.17 -5.19
N GLY A 293 10.12 15.05 -6.51
CA GLY A 293 8.89 14.58 -7.15
C GLY A 293 8.52 13.17 -6.71
N SER A 294 9.46 12.23 -6.74
CA SER A 294 9.22 10.83 -6.34
C SER A 294 8.86 10.69 -4.86
N ASN A 295 9.43 11.49 -3.97
CA ASN A 295 9.08 11.42 -2.54
C ASN A 295 7.69 11.98 -2.23
N ILE A 296 7.25 13.02 -2.95
CA ILE A 296 5.85 13.49 -2.86
C ILE A 296 4.89 12.35 -3.24
N LEU A 297 5.20 11.61 -4.31
CA LEU A 297 4.39 10.46 -4.74
C LEU A 297 4.43 9.34 -3.71
N ALA A 298 5.62 9.01 -3.18
CA ALA A 298 5.81 7.94 -2.22
C ALA A 298 5.07 8.17 -0.90
N ASN A 299 4.89 9.42 -0.46
CA ASN A 299 4.13 9.74 0.75
C ASN A 299 2.61 9.80 0.54
N GLY A 300 2.13 9.68 -0.69
CA GLY A 300 0.70 9.64 -0.94
C GLY A 300 -0.01 11.00 -1.03
N TRP A 301 0.73 12.12 -1.08
CA TRP A 301 0.14 13.47 -1.11
C TRP A 301 -0.52 13.80 -2.45
N ARG A 302 -1.83 13.53 -2.55
CA ARG A 302 -2.62 13.81 -3.75
C ARG A 302 -2.62 15.28 -4.14
N GLU A 303 -2.70 16.19 -3.17
CA GLU A 303 -2.58 17.65 -3.37
C GLU A 303 -1.20 18.07 -3.87
N GLY A 304 -0.19 17.19 -3.71
CA GLY A 304 1.19 17.36 -4.14
C GLY A 304 1.48 16.92 -5.58
N VAL A 305 0.57 16.20 -6.22
CA VAL A 305 0.76 15.59 -7.54
C VAL A 305 1.07 16.61 -8.64
N PRO A 306 0.35 17.75 -8.74
CA PRO A 306 0.68 18.75 -9.75
C PRO A 306 2.11 19.29 -9.61
N GLN A 307 2.60 19.46 -8.37
CA GLN A 307 3.96 19.92 -8.13
C GLN A 307 4.98 18.82 -8.42
N ALA A 308 4.66 17.55 -8.13
CA ALA A 308 5.51 16.43 -8.52
C ALA A 308 5.70 16.39 -10.05
N ILE A 309 4.62 16.59 -10.82
CA ILE A 309 4.68 16.69 -12.29
C ILE A 309 5.58 17.85 -12.71
N GLU A 310 5.45 19.03 -12.12
CA GLU A 310 6.30 20.20 -12.42
C GLU A 310 7.80 19.87 -12.27
N TRP A 311 8.21 19.36 -11.11
CA TRP A 311 9.61 19.00 -10.85
C TRP A 311 10.13 17.90 -11.77
N LEU A 312 9.31 16.89 -12.04
CA LEU A 312 9.69 15.77 -12.90
C LEU A 312 9.75 16.18 -14.37
N SER A 313 8.87 17.05 -14.84
CA SER A 313 8.92 17.58 -16.21
C SER A 313 10.17 18.42 -16.44
N GLU A 314 10.52 19.32 -15.50
CA GLU A 314 11.80 20.07 -15.58
C GLU A 314 13.02 19.13 -15.64
N SER A 315 12.99 18.03 -14.88
CA SER A 315 14.07 17.03 -14.85
C SER A 315 14.11 16.20 -16.13
N LEU A 316 12.95 15.88 -16.71
CA LEU A 316 12.84 15.13 -17.95
C LEU A 316 13.44 15.92 -19.13
N ASP A 317 13.14 17.22 -19.22
CA ASP A 317 13.68 18.10 -20.26
C ASP A 317 15.22 18.04 -20.30
N PHE A 318 15.87 18.06 -19.12
CA PHE A 318 17.31 17.88 -19.03
C PHE A 318 17.75 16.53 -19.59
N TYR A 319 17.19 15.41 -19.09
CA TYR A 319 17.60 14.06 -19.49
C TYR A 319 17.32 13.73 -20.97
N GLU A 320 16.36 14.39 -21.60
CA GLU A 320 16.08 14.26 -23.04
C GLU A 320 17.07 15.01 -23.93
N THR A 321 17.70 16.06 -23.41
CA THR A 321 18.67 16.88 -24.17
C THR A 321 20.10 16.33 -24.15
N LEU A 322 20.37 15.28 -23.37
CA LEU A 322 21.69 14.67 -23.30
C LEU A 322 22.04 13.88 -24.58
N ASP A 323 23.14 14.27 -25.24
CA ASP A 323 23.66 13.58 -26.43
C ASP A 323 24.17 12.17 -26.12
N GLU A 324 24.91 12.02 -25.01
CA GLU A 324 25.41 10.75 -24.49
C GLU A 324 25.10 10.67 -22.99
N SER A 325 24.48 9.57 -22.54
CA SER A 325 24.12 9.36 -21.14
C SER A 325 24.91 8.20 -20.55
N ASN A 326 25.45 8.40 -19.35
CA ASN A 326 26.06 7.31 -18.58
C ASN A 326 24.97 6.40 -17.95
N PRO A 327 25.32 5.21 -17.41
CA PRO A 327 24.34 4.29 -16.83
C PRO A 327 23.48 4.88 -15.71
N ASN A 328 24.04 5.76 -14.88
CA ASN A 328 23.30 6.39 -13.78
C ASN A 328 22.29 7.42 -14.32
N GLN A 329 22.68 8.20 -15.34
CA GLN A 329 21.79 9.15 -16.01
C GLN A 329 20.65 8.44 -16.75
N ILE A 330 20.93 7.30 -17.41
CA ILE A 330 19.88 6.48 -18.03
C ILE A 330 18.90 5.96 -16.97
N LEU A 331 19.42 5.51 -15.82
CA LEU A 331 18.57 5.05 -14.71
C LEU A 331 17.73 6.20 -14.13
N ASN A 332 18.29 7.40 -13.98
CA ASN A 332 17.56 8.58 -13.50
C ASN A 332 16.48 9.03 -14.50
N HIS A 333 16.77 9.01 -15.80
CA HIS A 333 15.80 9.25 -16.85
C HIS A 333 14.65 8.23 -16.79
N TYR A 334 14.96 6.94 -16.65
CA TYR A 334 13.95 5.90 -16.42
C TYR A 334 13.08 6.21 -15.18
N LYS A 335 13.70 6.51 -14.03
CA LYS A 335 12.98 6.84 -12.78
C LYS A 335 12.06 8.05 -12.98
N CYS A 336 12.54 9.09 -13.66
CA CYS A 336 11.78 10.28 -13.99
C CYS A 336 10.52 9.95 -14.81
N LEU A 337 10.67 9.15 -15.87
CA LEU A 337 9.55 8.72 -16.73
C LEU A 337 8.53 7.86 -15.96
N VAL A 338 8.99 6.91 -15.13
CA VAL A 338 8.09 6.10 -14.30
C VAL A 338 7.31 6.97 -13.31
N CYS A 339 7.98 7.93 -12.66
CA CYS A 339 7.33 8.84 -11.72
C CYS A 339 6.32 9.75 -12.42
N LEU A 340 6.61 10.25 -13.63
CA LEU A 340 5.64 11.00 -14.45
C LEU A 340 4.46 10.12 -14.85
N GLY A 341 4.73 8.88 -15.29
CA GLY A 341 3.70 7.91 -15.58
C GLY A 341 2.77 7.70 -14.38
N PHE A 342 3.33 7.48 -13.21
CA PHE A 342 2.57 7.30 -11.98
C PHE A 342 1.77 8.56 -11.60
N SER A 343 2.40 9.74 -11.64
CA SER A 343 1.77 11.02 -11.32
C SER A 343 0.54 11.30 -12.19
N HIS A 344 0.66 11.09 -13.51
CA HIS A 344 -0.45 11.25 -14.43
C HIS A 344 -1.52 10.16 -14.22
N GLY A 345 -1.12 8.91 -13.96
CA GLY A 345 -2.07 7.84 -13.65
C GLY A 345 -2.97 8.16 -12.46
N MET A 346 -2.43 8.85 -11.44
CA MET A 346 -3.18 9.25 -10.25
C MET A 346 -4.17 10.40 -10.47
N LEU A 347 -3.96 11.23 -11.50
CA LEU A 347 -4.94 12.25 -11.89
C LEU A 347 -6.18 11.65 -12.55
N GLY A 348 -6.11 10.41 -13.05
CA GLY A 348 -7.24 9.51 -13.32
C GLY A 348 -8.15 9.86 -14.49
N ASP A 349 -8.08 11.08 -15.04
CA ASP A 349 -8.82 11.40 -16.27
C ASP A 349 -8.21 10.71 -17.50
N HIS A 350 -9.02 10.62 -18.57
CA HIS A 350 -8.66 9.92 -19.80
C HIS A 350 -7.36 10.44 -20.45
N GLU A 351 -7.17 11.76 -20.48
CA GLU A 351 -5.99 12.38 -21.06
C GLU A 351 -4.73 12.05 -20.26
N ASN A 352 -4.80 12.16 -18.92
CA ASN A 352 -3.70 11.84 -18.04
C ASN A 352 -3.38 10.34 -18.05
N LEU A 353 -4.37 9.46 -18.14
CA LEU A 353 -4.11 8.02 -18.30
C LEU A 353 -3.42 7.70 -19.62
N THR A 354 -3.80 8.36 -20.71
CA THR A 354 -3.10 8.21 -22.00
C THR A 354 -1.63 8.60 -21.87
N ARG A 355 -1.35 9.75 -21.23
CA ARG A 355 0.03 10.20 -20.95
C ARG A 355 0.77 9.24 -20.03
N SER A 356 0.08 8.68 -19.03
CA SER A 356 0.64 7.70 -18.10
C SER A 356 1.17 6.47 -18.84
N VAL A 357 0.36 5.88 -19.71
CA VAL A 357 0.73 4.73 -20.54
C VAL A 357 1.90 5.08 -21.46
N GLU A 358 1.90 6.27 -22.05
CA GLU A 358 3.00 6.76 -22.89
C GLU A 358 4.32 6.83 -22.10
N PHE A 359 4.32 7.50 -20.95
CA PHE A 359 5.51 7.63 -20.10
C PHE A 359 6.02 6.28 -19.62
N MET A 360 5.15 5.36 -19.21
CA MET A 360 5.54 4.00 -18.82
C MET A 360 6.15 3.22 -19.99
N SER A 361 5.62 3.38 -21.20
CA SER A 361 6.16 2.74 -22.42
C SER A 361 7.53 3.31 -22.80
N ARG A 362 7.69 4.63 -22.69
CA ARG A 362 8.97 5.32 -22.89
C ARG A 362 10.00 4.91 -21.83
N ALA A 363 9.59 4.77 -20.57
CA ALA A 363 10.45 4.31 -19.48
C ALA A 363 11.06 2.93 -19.80
N LYS A 364 10.24 1.97 -20.24
CA LYS A 364 10.70 0.64 -20.68
C LYS A 364 11.73 0.74 -21.81
N SER A 365 11.50 1.64 -22.77
CA SER A 365 12.41 1.86 -23.90
C SER A 365 13.76 2.45 -23.47
N VAL A 366 13.76 3.34 -22.47
CA VAL A 366 14.99 3.88 -21.87
C VAL A 366 15.72 2.81 -21.08
N LEU A 367 15.00 1.99 -20.33
CA LEU A 367 15.57 0.92 -19.50
C LEU A 367 16.37 -0.11 -20.32
N VAL A 368 15.88 -0.49 -21.50
CA VAL A 368 16.60 -1.40 -22.43
C VAL A 368 17.99 -0.87 -22.81
N LYS A 369 18.22 0.44 -22.78
CA LYS A 369 19.57 1.00 -23.04
C LYS A 369 20.60 0.56 -22.00
N LEU A 370 20.19 0.19 -20.78
CA LEU A 370 21.07 -0.30 -19.71
C LEU A 370 21.63 -1.71 -19.98
N GLU A 371 20.97 -2.51 -20.81
CA GLU A 371 21.45 -3.86 -21.17
C GLU A 371 22.83 -3.81 -21.85
N LYS A 372 23.14 -2.70 -22.55
CA LYS A 372 24.47 -2.46 -23.16
C LYS A 372 25.61 -2.35 -22.13
N PHE A 373 25.28 -2.20 -20.85
CA PHE A 373 26.21 -2.08 -19.74
C PHE A 373 26.15 -3.29 -18.81
N ASP A 374 25.67 -4.45 -19.30
CA ASP A 374 25.54 -5.70 -18.56
C ASP A 374 24.72 -5.59 -17.25
N ARG A 375 23.81 -4.60 -17.17
CA ARG A 375 22.87 -4.49 -16.05
C ARG A 375 21.64 -5.35 -16.30
N ASP A 376 21.29 -6.18 -15.32
CA ASP A 376 20.02 -6.90 -15.31
C ASP A 376 18.88 -5.89 -15.04
N ILE A 377 17.99 -5.73 -16.02
CA ILE A 377 16.87 -4.77 -15.97
C ILE A 377 15.54 -5.41 -15.55
N ARG A 378 15.52 -6.72 -15.31
CA ARG A 378 14.27 -7.48 -15.14
C ARG A 378 13.48 -7.01 -13.92
N ILE A 379 14.13 -6.62 -12.83
CA ILE A 379 13.45 -6.14 -11.61
C ILE A 379 12.67 -4.86 -11.93
N GLU A 380 13.33 -3.88 -12.54
CA GLU A 380 12.79 -2.58 -12.92
C GLU A 380 11.68 -2.73 -13.96
N LEU A 381 11.87 -3.60 -14.96
CA LEU A 381 10.85 -3.90 -15.95
C LEU A 381 9.60 -4.53 -15.30
N GLY A 382 9.78 -5.53 -14.43
CA GLY A 382 8.70 -6.15 -13.68
C GLY A 382 7.98 -5.17 -12.75
N ARG A 383 8.68 -4.18 -12.19
CA ARG A 383 8.10 -3.09 -11.38
C ARG A 383 7.30 -2.11 -12.23
N THR A 384 7.82 -1.70 -13.39
CA THR A 384 7.11 -0.81 -14.32
C THR A 384 5.83 -1.45 -14.86
N GLU A 385 5.88 -2.71 -15.30
CA GLU A 385 4.69 -3.43 -15.79
C GLU A 385 3.64 -3.62 -14.68
N ASN A 386 4.07 -3.93 -13.45
CA ASN A 386 3.15 -3.99 -12.30
C ASN A 386 2.50 -2.63 -12.03
N ALA A 387 3.28 -1.54 -12.00
CA ALA A 387 2.77 -0.20 -11.77
C ALA A 387 1.76 0.21 -12.86
N LEU A 388 2.06 -0.10 -14.13
CA LEU A 388 1.13 0.12 -15.25
C LEU A 388 -0.18 -0.68 -15.06
N GLY A 389 -0.09 -1.94 -14.65
CA GLY A 389 -1.25 -2.76 -14.32
C GLY A 389 -2.15 -2.12 -13.26
N TRP A 390 -1.56 -1.62 -12.18
CA TRP A 390 -2.31 -0.94 -11.10
C TRP A 390 -2.92 0.39 -11.54
N ILE A 391 -2.21 1.19 -12.35
CA ILE A 391 -2.75 2.43 -12.93
C ILE A 391 -3.98 2.10 -13.80
N CYS A 392 -3.87 1.12 -14.68
CA CYS A 392 -4.99 0.67 -15.53
C CYS A 392 -6.14 0.05 -14.73
N LEU A 393 -5.87 -0.60 -13.59
CA LEU A 393 -6.93 -1.10 -12.70
C LEU A 393 -7.69 0.04 -12.02
N SER A 394 -7.03 1.17 -11.74
CA SER A 394 -7.65 2.29 -11.01
C SER A 394 -8.65 3.10 -11.83
N THR A 395 -8.62 3.00 -13.16
CA THR A 395 -9.47 3.81 -14.05
C THR A 395 -10.85 3.23 -14.34
N GLU A 396 -11.84 4.11 -14.43
CA GLU A 396 -13.19 3.81 -14.91
C GLU A 396 -13.28 3.57 -16.42
N SER A 397 -12.27 3.96 -17.18
CA SER A 397 -12.23 3.78 -18.64
C SER A 397 -11.82 2.35 -19.01
N ASP A 398 -12.74 1.63 -19.64
CA ASP A 398 -12.59 0.22 -20.03
C ASP A 398 -11.48 -0.03 -21.07
N GLU A 399 -11.21 0.95 -21.94
CA GLU A 399 -10.16 0.86 -22.96
C GLU A 399 -8.75 0.54 -22.41
N PHE A 400 -8.45 0.94 -21.17
CA PHE A 400 -7.14 0.70 -20.55
C PHE A 400 -7.04 -0.65 -19.82
N TRP A 401 -8.16 -1.34 -19.57
CA TRP A 401 -8.13 -2.58 -18.78
C TRP A 401 -7.37 -3.69 -19.50
N SER A 402 -7.49 -3.78 -20.83
CA SER A 402 -6.72 -4.74 -21.64
C SER A 402 -5.21 -4.51 -21.54
N ILE A 403 -4.78 -3.24 -21.56
CA ILE A 403 -3.38 -2.84 -21.36
C ILE A 403 -2.92 -3.28 -19.96
N GLY A 404 -3.76 -3.08 -18.95
CA GLY A 404 -3.50 -3.51 -17.57
C GLY A 404 -3.36 -5.02 -17.43
N GLN A 405 -4.22 -5.81 -18.09
CA GLN A 405 -4.14 -7.28 -18.08
C GLN A 405 -2.80 -7.75 -18.64
N GLU A 406 -2.44 -7.27 -19.83
CA GLU A 406 -1.17 -7.64 -20.45
C GLU A 406 0.04 -7.21 -19.61
N ALA A 407 -0.03 -6.03 -18.97
CA ALA A 407 1.03 -5.54 -18.11
C ALA A 407 1.21 -6.43 -16.87
N PHE A 408 0.13 -6.81 -16.22
CA PHE A 408 0.19 -7.78 -15.12
C PHE A 408 0.72 -9.14 -15.56
N ASP A 409 0.26 -9.68 -16.70
CA ASP A 409 0.71 -10.98 -17.20
C ASP A 409 2.23 -10.98 -17.49
N ARG A 410 2.74 -9.91 -18.14
CA ARG A 410 4.19 -9.73 -18.35
C ARG A 410 4.94 -9.61 -17.03
N SER A 411 4.40 -8.86 -16.08
CA SER A 411 5.02 -8.69 -14.76
C SER A 411 5.09 -10.01 -13.98
N ILE A 412 4.02 -10.81 -13.99
CA ILE A 412 3.96 -12.14 -13.35
C ILE A 412 5.05 -13.04 -13.95
N GLN A 413 5.16 -13.11 -15.28
CA GLN A 413 6.18 -13.93 -15.93
C GLN A 413 7.59 -13.55 -15.46
N ILE A 414 7.92 -12.26 -15.48
CA ILE A 414 9.24 -11.76 -15.06
C ILE A 414 9.49 -12.03 -13.57
N ARG A 415 8.50 -11.73 -12.70
CA ARG A 415 8.62 -11.88 -11.25
C ARG A 415 8.70 -13.34 -10.82
N GLU A 416 8.02 -14.25 -11.50
CA GLU A 416 8.15 -15.69 -11.24
C GLU A 416 9.58 -16.19 -11.52
N GLU A 417 10.19 -15.73 -12.62
CA GLU A 417 11.58 -16.04 -12.94
C GLU A 417 12.55 -15.48 -11.91
N LEU A 418 12.37 -14.20 -11.53
CA LEU A 418 13.17 -13.54 -10.50
C LEU A 418 13.02 -14.21 -9.13
N ARG A 419 11.81 -14.62 -8.75
CA ARG A 419 11.55 -15.35 -7.50
C ARG A 419 12.25 -16.71 -7.49
N LYS A 420 12.24 -17.44 -8.62
CA LYS A 420 12.91 -18.77 -8.72
C LYS A 420 14.42 -18.70 -8.46
N ILE A 421 15.05 -17.58 -8.81
CA ILE A 421 16.48 -17.33 -8.55
C ILE A 421 16.73 -16.56 -7.24
N GLY A 422 15.67 -16.21 -6.51
CA GLY A 422 15.74 -15.51 -5.22
C GLY A 422 15.91 -13.99 -5.31
N SER A 423 15.85 -13.37 -6.49
CA SER A 423 16.15 -11.93 -6.64
C SER A 423 15.05 -10.99 -6.14
N ILE A 424 13.83 -11.49 -5.91
CA ILE A 424 12.72 -10.71 -5.32
C ILE A 424 12.07 -11.50 -4.18
N ALA A 425 11.39 -10.78 -3.28
CA ALA A 425 10.61 -11.39 -2.22
C ALA A 425 9.28 -11.96 -2.74
N GLU A 426 8.70 -12.90 -2.00
CA GLU A 426 7.40 -13.51 -2.36
C GLU A 426 6.26 -12.48 -2.40
N ILE A 427 6.27 -11.51 -1.49
CA ILE A 427 5.29 -10.41 -1.44
C ILE A 427 5.21 -9.63 -2.75
N GLU A 428 6.34 -9.40 -3.44
CA GLU A 428 6.34 -8.68 -4.72
C GLU A 428 5.55 -9.45 -5.79
N LEU A 429 5.65 -10.79 -5.84
CA LEU A 429 4.87 -11.58 -6.78
C LEU A 429 3.38 -11.62 -6.37
N LEU A 430 3.09 -11.79 -5.07
CA LEU A 430 1.72 -11.83 -4.57
C LEU A 430 0.95 -10.53 -4.86
N GLY A 431 1.60 -9.37 -4.75
CA GLY A 431 0.99 -8.08 -5.08
C GLY A 431 0.57 -7.98 -6.55
N THR A 432 1.39 -8.51 -7.47
CA THR A 432 1.08 -8.54 -8.91
C THR A 432 -0.03 -9.54 -9.23
N LEU A 433 -0.02 -10.73 -8.62
CA LEU A 433 -1.08 -11.73 -8.76
C LEU A 433 -2.42 -11.21 -8.26
N LEU A 434 -2.40 -10.51 -7.12
CA LEU A 434 -3.59 -9.86 -6.57
C LEU A 434 -4.14 -8.81 -7.53
N GLY A 435 -3.31 -7.87 -8.01
CA GLY A 435 -3.73 -6.84 -8.97
C GLY A 435 -4.35 -7.43 -10.24
N ARG A 436 -3.74 -8.49 -10.79
CA ARG A 436 -4.27 -9.23 -11.95
C ARG A 436 -5.68 -9.79 -11.69
N LYS A 437 -5.91 -10.35 -10.50
CA LYS A 437 -7.21 -10.95 -10.14
C LYS A 437 -8.26 -9.92 -9.76
N LEU A 438 -7.86 -8.79 -9.19
CA LEU A 438 -8.75 -7.65 -9.02
C LEU A 438 -9.21 -7.10 -10.38
N LEU A 439 -8.35 -7.14 -11.39
CA LEU A 439 -8.71 -6.75 -12.76
C LEU A 439 -9.69 -7.74 -13.42
N ASP A 440 -9.52 -9.06 -13.20
CA ASP A 440 -10.52 -10.07 -13.60
C ASP A 440 -11.88 -9.80 -12.95
N LEU A 441 -11.88 -9.52 -11.64
CA LEU A 441 -13.09 -9.15 -10.90
C LEU A 441 -13.73 -7.89 -11.48
N ARG A 442 -12.94 -6.84 -11.77
CA ARG A 442 -13.44 -5.58 -12.36
C ARG A 442 -14.08 -5.79 -13.73
N MET A 443 -13.54 -6.69 -14.54
CA MET A 443 -14.09 -7.05 -15.86
C MET A 443 -15.25 -8.05 -15.77
N ASN A 444 -15.52 -8.59 -14.59
CA ASN A 444 -16.44 -9.68 -14.33
C ASN A 444 -16.16 -10.93 -15.20
N GLU A 445 -14.89 -11.32 -15.29
CA GLU A 445 -14.42 -12.47 -16.07
C GLU A 445 -13.97 -13.64 -15.18
N GLY A 446 -14.69 -14.78 -15.23
CA GLY A 446 -14.27 -16.05 -14.63
C GLY A 446 -14.56 -16.23 -13.13
N ASP A 447 -14.02 -17.29 -12.53
CA ASP A 447 -14.12 -17.58 -11.09
C ASP A 447 -12.95 -16.94 -10.33
N TYR A 448 -13.12 -15.67 -9.94
CA TYR A 448 -12.09 -14.84 -9.33
C TYR A 448 -12.06 -14.93 -7.79
N GLN A 449 -13.19 -15.16 -7.12
CA GLN A 449 -13.27 -15.07 -5.64
C GLN A 449 -12.44 -16.17 -4.94
N GLU A 450 -12.43 -17.40 -5.44
CA GLU A 450 -11.61 -18.48 -4.86
C GLU A 450 -10.11 -18.24 -5.11
N GLN A 451 -9.75 -17.69 -6.28
CA GLN A 451 -8.36 -17.35 -6.61
C GLN A 451 -7.85 -16.21 -5.71
N LEU A 452 -8.65 -15.16 -5.49
CA LEU A 452 -8.36 -14.08 -4.56
C LEU A 452 -8.15 -14.62 -3.13
N ARG A 453 -9.03 -15.54 -2.68
CA ARG A 453 -8.88 -16.22 -1.38
C ARG A 453 -7.55 -16.96 -1.26
N MET A 454 -7.17 -17.71 -2.29
CA MET A 454 -5.90 -18.45 -2.33
C MET A 454 -4.68 -17.53 -2.29
N ILE A 455 -4.73 -16.38 -2.96
CA ILE A 455 -3.66 -15.38 -2.92
C ILE A 455 -3.56 -14.75 -1.53
N LEU A 456 -4.66 -14.29 -0.95
CA LEU A 456 -4.69 -13.69 0.39
C LEU A 456 -4.17 -14.66 1.48
N THR A 457 -4.46 -15.96 1.34
CA THR A 457 -3.95 -16.97 2.29
C THR A 457 -2.42 -17.07 2.26
N GLN A 458 -1.77 -16.77 1.13
CA GLN A 458 -0.31 -16.81 0.99
C GLN A 458 0.40 -15.64 1.69
N TYR A 459 -0.31 -14.55 2.01
CA TYR A 459 0.23 -13.46 2.82
C TYR A 459 0.34 -13.84 4.30
N VAL A 460 -0.52 -14.76 4.80
CA VAL A 460 -0.55 -15.17 6.21
C VAL A 460 0.81 -15.56 6.81
N PRO A 461 1.62 -16.43 6.17
CA PRO A 461 2.93 -16.77 6.70
C PRO A 461 3.95 -15.61 6.69
N LEU A 462 3.70 -14.52 5.95
CA LEU A 462 4.64 -13.39 5.82
C LEU A 462 4.49 -12.34 6.93
N PHE A 463 3.33 -12.28 7.60
CA PHE A 463 3.04 -11.28 8.64
C PHE A 463 4.07 -11.18 9.77
N PRO A 464 4.66 -12.27 10.30
CA PRO A 464 5.68 -12.17 11.36
C PRO A 464 7.01 -11.58 10.87
N THR A 465 7.19 -11.44 9.56
CA THR A 465 8.48 -11.10 8.93
C THR A 465 8.44 -9.84 8.08
N ASP A 466 7.27 -9.38 7.64
CA ASP A 466 7.14 -8.22 6.75
C ASP A 466 5.87 -7.42 7.05
N THR A 467 6.04 -6.24 7.65
CA THR A 467 4.94 -5.36 8.05
C THR A 467 4.13 -4.80 6.88
N ARG A 468 4.70 -4.75 5.66
CA ARG A 468 4.00 -4.29 4.44
C ARG A 468 2.84 -5.21 4.08
N THR A 469 2.98 -6.48 4.43
CA THR A 469 1.96 -7.53 4.23
C THR A 469 0.63 -7.12 4.86
N PHE A 470 0.64 -6.47 6.03
CA PHE A 470 -0.59 -6.01 6.70
C PHE A 470 -1.32 -4.93 5.90
N ILE A 471 -0.56 -3.97 5.34
CA ILE A 471 -1.12 -2.85 4.56
C ILE A 471 -1.68 -3.38 3.23
N GLU A 472 -0.92 -4.21 2.52
CA GLU A 472 -1.36 -4.77 1.23
C GLU A 472 -2.64 -5.60 1.38
N VAL A 473 -2.74 -6.43 2.42
CA VAL A 473 -3.94 -7.24 2.67
C VAL A 473 -5.15 -6.39 3.07
N ALA A 474 -4.94 -5.31 3.85
CA ALA A 474 -6.02 -4.38 4.19
C ALA A 474 -6.57 -3.66 2.94
N ILE A 475 -5.69 -3.16 2.08
CA ILE A 475 -6.05 -2.52 0.80
C ILE A 475 -6.76 -3.53 -0.12
N ALA A 476 -6.19 -4.72 -0.26
CA ALA A 476 -6.77 -5.80 -1.05
C ALA A 476 -8.21 -6.14 -0.63
N THR A 477 -8.43 -6.26 0.68
CA THR A 477 -9.75 -6.62 1.22
C THR A 477 -10.78 -5.53 0.91
N TYR A 478 -10.40 -4.27 1.07
CA TYR A 478 -11.24 -3.14 0.65
C TYR A 478 -11.56 -3.19 -0.84
N ASP A 479 -10.56 -3.41 -1.69
CA ASP A 479 -10.75 -3.44 -3.14
C ASP A 479 -11.65 -4.57 -3.62
N ILE A 480 -11.55 -5.75 -2.99
CA ILE A 480 -12.42 -6.88 -3.28
C ILE A 480 -13.87 -6.53 -2.93
N VAL A 481 -14.11 -6.00 -1.72
CA VAL A 481 -15.47 -5.63 -1.28
C VAL A 481 -16.06 -4.57 -2.20
N TRP A 482 -15.29 -3.53 -2.52
CA TRP A 482 -15.74 -2.47 -3.42
C TRP A 482 -16.12 -2.97 -4.81
N LEU A 483 -15.25 -3.75 -5.47
CA LEU A 483 -15.53 -4.26 -6.81
C LEU A 483 -16.70 -5.25 -6.78
N THR A 484 -16.82 -6.05 -5.73
CA THR A 484 -17.95 -6.98 -5.59
C THR A 484 -19.28 -6.23 -5.46
N LEU A 485 -19.30 -5.12 -4.71
CA LEU A 485 -20.46 -4.22 -4.64
C LEU A 485 -20.74 -3.49 -5.96
N ARG A 486 -19.71 -3.21 -6.76
CA ARG A 486 -19.87 -2.67 -8.11
C ARG A 486 -20.68 -3.61 -9.00
N HIS A 487 -20.42 -4.92 -8.91
CA HIS A 487 -21.13 -5.93 -9.68
C HIS A 487 -22.43 -6.43 -9.04
N ASN A 488 -22.75 -5.97 -7.82
CA ASN A 488 -23.91 -6.43 -7.04
C ASN A 488 -23.92 -7.96 -6.83
N GLU A 489 -22.72 -8.53 -6.64
CA GLU A 489 -22.55 -9.96 -6.43
C GLU A 489 -22.36 -10.28 -4.93
N PRO A 490 -22.87 -11.42 -4.44
CA PRO A 490 -22.62 -11.81 -3.05
C PRO A 490 -21.19 -12.34 -2.88
N LEU A 491 -20.59 -12.06 -1.72
CA LEU A 491 -19.30 -12.61 -1.36
C LEU A 491 -19.41 -14.09 -0.92
N ASN A 492 -18.45 -14.90 -1.36
CA ASN A 492 -18.35 -16.31 -0.99
C ASN A 492 -18.14 -16.45 0.54
N PRO A 493 -18.91 -17.31 1.23
CA PRO A 493 -18.76 -17.53 2.68
C PRO A 493 -17.35 -17.91 3.13
N ARG A 494 -16.54 -18.55 2.29
CA ARG A 494 -15.14 -18.88 2.60
C ARG A 494 -14.23 -17.66 2.60
N LEU A 495 -14.51 -16.69 1.73
CA LEU A 495 -13.77 -15.45 1.65
C LEU A 495 -14.12 -14.54 2.82
N LEU A 496 -15.40 -14.50 3.21
CA LEU A 496 -15.87 -13.78 4.41
C LEU A 496 -15.14 -14.26 5.69
N ARG A 497 -15.09 -15.58 5.90
CA ARG A 497 -14.36 -16.14 7.05
C ARG A 497 -12.88 -15.76 7.06
N LEU A 498 -12.25 -15.68 5.87
CA LEU A 498 -10.87 -15.24 5.77
C LEU A 498 -10.73 -13.78 6.17
N PHE A 499 -11.66 -12.90 5.78
CA PHE A 499 -11.65 -11.50 6.20
C PHE A 499 -11.78 -11.36 7.72
N ASP A 500 -12.63 -12.16 8.37
CA ASP A 500 -12.75 -12.19 9.84
C ASP A 500 -11.42 -12.58 10.50
N ASP A 501 -10.79 -13.64 10.01
CA ASP A 501 -9.51 -14.14 10.53
C ASP A 501 -8.41 -13.08 10.34
N LEU A 502 -8.37 -12.42 9.17
CA LEU A 502 -7.44 -11.34 8.87
C LEU A 502 -7.63 -10.14 9.80
N ASN A 503 -8.87 -9.72 10.08
CA ASN A 503 -9.15 -8.60 10.97
C ASN A 503 -8.80 -8.89 12.43
N ARG A 504 -9.09 -10.10 12.93
CA ARG A 504 -8.63 -10.51 14.26
C ARG A 504 -7.11 -10.43 14.36
N MET A 505 -6.43 -10.99 13.38
CA MET A 505 -4.98 -10.99 13.36
C MET A 505 -4.38 -9.57 13.22
N LEU A 506 -4.96 -8.70 12.39
CA LEU A 506 -4.57 -7.29 12.27
C LEU A 506 -4.84 -6.51 13.57
N SER A 507 -5.89 -6.86 14.31
CA SER A 507 -6.18 -6.25 15.61
C SER A 507 -5.23 -6.71 16.72
N ASP A 508 -4.75 -7.95 16.65
CA ASP A 508 -3.81 -8.53 17.63
C ASP A 508 -2.37 -8.01 17.41
N TYR A 509 -2.01 -7.70 16.16
CA TYR A 509 -0.69 -7.17 15.82
C TYR A 509 -0.69 -5.64 15.91
N GLN A 510 -0.24 -5.10 17.05
CA GLN A 510 0.04 -3.67 17.20
C GLN A 510 1.20 -3.29 16.28
N VAL A 511 0.92 -2.98 15.01
CA VAL A 511 1.88 -2.29 14.14
C VAL A 511 2.21 -0.96 14.82
N ASP A 512 3.50 -0.65 14.97
CA ASP A 512 3.95 0.64 15.51
C ASP A 512 3.34 1.76 14.65
N GLY A 513 2.30 2.40 15.19
CA GLY A 513 1.46 3.35 14.45
C GLY A 513 0.08 2.75 14.11
N ASP A 514 -0.96 3.31 14.73
CA ASP A 514 -2.37 3.05 14.39
C ASP A 514 -2.67 3.49 12.95
N THR A 515 -2.46 2.61 11.98
CA THR A 515 -2.70 2.96 10.56
C THR A 515 -4.19 3.04 10.27
N VAL A 516 -4.58 4.05 9.49
CA VAL A 516 -5.96 4.25 9.01
C VAL A 516 -6.47 3.01 8.24
N PHE A 517 -5.57 2.28 7.56
CA PHE A 517 -5.89 1.06 6.82
C PHE A 517 -6.36 -0.09 7.71
N ILE A 518 -5.65 -0.37 8.80
CA ILE A 518 -6.00 -1.46 9.72
C ILE A 518 -7.37 -1.19 10.34
N ARG A 519 -7.59 0.04 10.82
CA ARG A 519 -8.86 0.45 11.43
C ARG A 519 -10.00 0.50 10.41
N GLY A 520 -9.72 0.89 9.17
CA GLY A 520 -10.70 0.87 8.08
C GLY A 520 -11.22 -0.54 7.78
N LEU A 521 -10.36 -1.56 7.83
CA LEU A 521 -10.78 -2.96 7.67
C LEU A 521 -11.76 -3.41 8.77
N SER A 522 -11.50 -3.02 10.02
CA SER A 522 -12.37 -3.36 11.16
C SER A 522 -13.77 -2.75 11.03
N LEU A 523 -13.94 -1.69 10.22
CA LEU A 523 -15.23 -1.13 9.86
C LEU A 523 -15.89 -1.86 8.67
N LEU A 524 -15.09 -2.40 7.76
CA LEU A 524 -15.58 -3.05 6.54
C LEU A 524 -16.22 -4.42 6.82
N ILE A 525 -15.65 -5.20 7.74
CA ILE A 525 -16.13 -6.56 7.99
C ILE A 525 -17.53 -6.60 8.59
N PRO A 526 -17.86 -5.85 9.66
CA PRO A 526 -19.21 -5.78 10.17
C PRO A 526 -20.22 -5.29 9.12
N TYR A 527 -19.79 -4.41 8.20
CA TYR A 527 -20.62 -3.99 7.06
C TYR A 527 -20.96 -5.18 6.15
N VAL A 528 -19.94 -5.94 5.71
CA VAL A 528 -20.13 -7.06 4.78
C VAL A 528 -20.94 -8.20 5.41
N GLU A 529 -20.76 -8.46 6.70
CA GLU A 529 -21.54 -9.46 7.43
C GLU A 529 -22.99 -9.01 7.72
N SER A 530 -23.34 -7.76 7.40
CA SER A 530 -24.60 -7.12 7.82
C SER A 530 -24.77 -7.08 9.35
N SER A 531 -23.66 -7.04 10.08
CA SER A 531 -23.60 -6.93 11.55
C SER A 531 -23.71 -5.46 11.98
N TRP A 532 -24.86 -4.82 11.70
CA TRP A 532 -25.05 -3.37 11.87
C TRP A 532 -24.83 -2.86 13.30
N LYS A 533 -25.17 -3.67 14.31
CA LYS A 533 -24.95 -3.31 15.70
C LYS A 533 -23.47 -3.18 16.02
N ASP A 534 -22.66 -4.14 15.56
CA ASP A 534 -21.22 -4.17 15.78
C ASP A 534 -20.55 -3.03 15.01
N LEU A 535 -20.98 -2.78 13.76
CA LEU A 535 -20.53 -1.62 12.97
C LEU A 535 -20.77 -0.29 13.70
N ARG A 536 -21.97 -0.10 14.25
CA ARG A 536 -22.33 1.12 15.00
C ARG A 536 -21.50 1.28 16.28
N ASP A 537 -21.28 0.20 17.02
CA ASP A 537 -20.54 0.27 18.28
C ASP A 537 -19.05 0.54 18.03
N GLU A 538 -18.48 -0.04 16.97
CA GLU A 538 -17.09 0.18 16.55
C GLU A 538 -16.84 1.59 16.01
N THR A 539 -17.72 2.08 15.12
CA THR A 539 -17.65 3.45 14.57
C THR A 539 -17.74 4.52 15.67
N ARG A 540 -18.59 4.34 16.68
CA ARG A 540 -18.69 5.25 17.84
C ARG A 540 -17.44 5.25 18.71
N ARG A 541 -16.73 4.13 18.80
CA ARG A 541 -15.44 4.04 19.49
C ARG A 541 -14.38 4.82 18.70
N PHE A 542 -14.24 4.54 17.41
CA PHE A 542 -13.25 5.19 16.56
C PHE A 542 -13.47 6.68 16.35
N ALA A 543 -14.72 7.16 16.26
CA ALA A 543 -15.01 8.59 16.18
C ALA A 543 -14.45 9.39 17.38
N LYS A 544 -14.31 8.75 18.55
CA LYS A 544 -13.73 9.37 19.76
C LYS A 544 -12.20 9.28 19.80
N GLU A 545 -11.65 8.21 19.26
CA GLU A 545 -10.22 7.87 19.37
C GLU A 545 -9.38 8.39 18.19
N ASN A 546 -9.96 8.50 16.99
CA ASN A 546 -9.24 8.81 15.76
C ASN A 546 -9.86 10.01 15.03
N LYS A 547 -9.11 11.10 14.95
CA LYS A 547 -9.55 12.29 14.23
C LYS A 547 -9.61 12.11 12.71
N ALA A 548 -8.78 11.24 12.13
CA ALA A 548 -8.72 11.05 10.68
C ALA A 548 -9.95 10.30 10.14
N LEU A 549 -10.46 9.32 10.89
CA LEU A 549 -11.65 8.54 10.50
C LEU A 549 -12.96 9.06 11.08
N ALA A 550 -12.95 10.16 11.84
CA ALA A 550 -14.13 10.63 12.57
C ALA A 550 -15.33 10.87 11.65
N ASP A 551 -15.14 11.60 10.56
CA ASP A 551 -16.21 11.94 9.60
C ASP A 551 -16.82 10.68 8.96
N VAL A 552 -15.97 9.73 8.54
CA VAL A 552 -16.39 8.44 7.99
C VAL A 552 -17.10 7.58 9.03
N CYS A 553 -16.67 7.62 10.29
CA CYS A 553 -17.33 6.90 11.38
C CYS A 553 -18.74 7.45 11.65
N HIS A 554 -18.96 8.77 11.57
CA HIS A 554 -20.30 9.36 11.66
C HIS A 554 -21.20 8.87 10.51
N LEU A 555 -20.71 8.84 9.28
CA LEU A 555 -21.43 8.31 8.12
C LEU A 555 -21.79 6.82 8.28
N LEU A 556 -20.82 5.98 8.62
CA LEU A 556 -21.03 4.53 8.77
C LEU A 556 -21.95 4.21 9.96
N SER A 557 -21.86 4.97 11.06
CA SER A 557 -22.78 4.83 12.20
C SER A 557 -24.22 5.18 11.79
N ALA A 558 -24.41 6.26 11.03
CA ALA A 558 -25.72 6.68 10.54
C ALA A 558 -26.31 5.63 9.59
N MET A 559 -25.51 5.13 8.65
CA MET A 559 -25.88 4.04 7.75
C MET A 559 -26.26 2.76 8.52
N ALA A 560 -25.48 2.35 9.52
CA ALA A 560 -25.78 1.19 10.34
C ALA A 560 -27.14 1.33 11.06
N ILE A 561 -27.42 2.50 11.64
CA ILE A 561 -28.70 2.79 12.29
C ILE A 561 -29.86 2.78 11.27
N ALA A 562 -29.66 3.37 10.10
CA ALA A 562 -30.63 3.38 9.00
C ALA A 562 -31.00 1.96 8.56
N LYS A 563 -30.01 1.08 8.35
CA LYS A 563 -30.22 -0.33 8.00
C LYS A 563 -30.97 -1.10 9.11
N MET A 564 -30.59 -0.90 10.38
CA MET A 564 -31.33 -1.49 11.52
C MET A 564 -32.79 -1.02 11.58
N ASN A 565 -33.05 0.26 11.27
CA ASN A 565 -34.41 0.80 11.24
C ASN A 565 -35.25 0.17 10.12
N LEU A 566 -34.67 -0.04 8.93
CA LEU A 566 -35.33 -0.73 7.82
C LEU A 566 -35.64 -2.20 8.15
N GLU A 567 -34.70 -2.94 8.74
CA GLU A 567 -34.92 -4.32 9.19
C GLU A 567 -36.08 -4.40 10.20
N THR A 568 -36.22 -3.37 11.03
CA THR A 568 -37.28 -3.25 12.04
C THR A 568 -38.68 -3.08 11.44
N ILE A 569 -38.82 -2.58 10.20
CA ILE A 569 -40.12 -2.46 9.52
C ILE A 569 -40.80 -3.82 9.34
N ASN A 570 -40.00 -4.88 9.19
CA ASN A 570 -40.48 -6.25 8.94
C ASN A 570 -40.63 -7.11 10.21
N LEU A 571 -40.23 -6.61 11.39
CA LEU A 571 -40.23 -7.34 12.66
C LEU A 571 -41.48 -7.03 13.50
N GLN A 572 -41.94 -8.01 14.30
CA GLN A 572 -43.10 -7.86 15.20
C GLN A 572 -42.85 -6.85 16.34
N MET A 573 -43.95 -6.36 16.93
CA MET A 573 -44.05 -5.24 17.88
C MET A 573 -42.93 -5.17 18.95
N GLY A 574 -42.46 -3.94 19.26
CA GLY A 574 -41.64 -3.65 20.45
C GLY A 574 -40.22 -3.10 20.23
N VAL A 575 -39.71 -3.07 18.99
CA VAL A 575 -38.35 -2.56 18.69
C VAL A 575 -38.36 -1.03 18.46
N THR A 576 -37.46 -0.28 19.08
CA THR A 576 -37.42 1.20 18.95
C THR A 576 -36.69 1.61 17.67
N ILE A 577 -37.23 2.58 16.93
CA ILE A 577 -36.54 3.21 15.80
C ILE A 577 -35.64 4.31 16.35
N HIS A 578 -34.37 4.32 15.93
CA HIS A 578 -33.37 5.26 16.42
C HIS A 578 -33.11 6.36 15.39
N GLU A 579 -32.81 7.58 15.83
CA GLU A 579 -32.39 8.65 14.92
C GLU A 579 -30.94 8.41 14.45
N PRO A 580 -30.69 8.33 13.13
CA PRO A 580 -29.35 8.08 12.58
C PRO A 580 -28.49 9.35 12.47
N VAL A 581 -29.12 10.54 12.43
CA VAL A 581 -28.46 11.81 12.09
C VAL A 581 -28.05 12.58 13.35
N ASP A 582 -26.78 12.97 13.42
CA ASP A 582 -26.26 13.94 14.38
C ASP A 582 -25.85 15.24 13.68
N SER A 583 -25.48 16.27 14.45
CA SER A 583 -25.07 17.56 13.90
C SER A 583 -23.77 17.50 13.10
N ALA A 584 -22.92 16.49 13.33
CA ALA A 584 -21.67 16.31 12.61
C ALA A 584 -21.96 15.76 11.20
N LEU A 585 -22.95 14.89 11.06
CA LEU A 585 -23.31 14.29 9.77
C LEU A 585 -23.72 15.32 8.71
N HIS A 586 -24.46 16.38 9.10
CA HIS A 586 -24.80 17.47 8.19
C HIS A 586 -23.58 18.23 7.64
N GLN A 587 -22.47 18.24 8.39
CA GLN A 587 -21.21 18.85 7.92
C GLN A 587 -20.45 17.91 6.98
N VAL A 588 -20.62 16.59 7.14
CA VAL A 588 -19.92 15.57 6.36
C VAL A 588 -20.63 15.28 5.03
N ASP A 589 -21.94 15.04 5.07
CA ASP A 589 -22.76 14.77 3.87
C ASP A 589 -24.22 15.18 4.09
N ASP A 590 -24.55 16.41 3.71
CA ASP A 590 -25.89 16.98 3.91
C ASP A 590 -26.98 16.27 3.09
N LEU A 591 -26.63 15.70 1.93
CA LEU A 591 -27.55 14.95 1.09
C LEU A 591 -28.01 13.66 1.79
N LEU A 592 -27.06 12.86 2.28
CA LEU A 592 -27.35 11.61 3.00
C LEU A 592 -28.05 11.86 4.33
N ALA A 593 -27.72 12.94 5.04
CA ALA A 593 -28.40 13.32 6.27
C ALA A 593 -29.91 13.53 6.03
N HIS A 594 -30.28 14.33 5.02
CA HIS A 594 -31.69 14.56 4.67
C HIS A 594 -32.38 13.29 4.15
N TYR A 595 -31.67 12.46 3.37
CA TYR A 595 -32.18 11.17 2.92
C TYR A 595 -32.54 10.25 4.09
N TRP A 596 -31.65 10.07 5.06
CA TRP A 596 -31.89 9.20 6.22
C TRP A 596 -32.92 9.77 7.20
N ILE A 597 -33.10 11.09 7.28
CA ILE A 597 -34.23 11.70 8.00
C ILE A 597 -35.55 11.26 7.34
N GLY A 598 -35.67 11.38 6.01
CA GLY A 598 -36.85 10.94 5.27
C GLY A 598 -37.13 9.45 5.45
N GLN A 599 -36.08 8.62 5.36
CA GLN A 599 -36.17 7.17 5.55
C GLN A 599 -36.61 6.80 6.98
N THR A 600 -36.07 7.48 8.00
CA THR A 600 -36.41 7.23 9.41
C THR A 600 -37.84 7.64 9.72
N ASN A 601 -38.28 8.82 9.24
CA ASN A 601 -39.66 9.29 9.40
C ASN A 601 -40.65 8.29 8.77
N LEU A 602 -40.31 7.74 7.61
CA LEU A 602 -41.12 6.77 6.92
C LEU A 602 -41.19 5.44 7.68
N ALA A 603 -40.06 4.94 8.18
CA ALA A 603 -40.00 3.76 9.03
C ALA A 603 -40.84 3.94 10.31
N GLN A 604 -40.74 5.10 10.97
CA GLN A 604 -41.52 5.45 12.17
C GLN A 604 -43.02 5.48 11.86
N THR A 605 -43.40 6.06 10.73
CA THR A 605 -44.78 6.16 10.29
C THR A 605 -45.39 4.79 10.03
N ILE A 606 -44.72 3.94 9.25
CA ILE A 606 -45.19 2.59 8.94
C ILE A 606 -45.32 1.75 10.22
N LYS A 607 -44.32 1.83 11.10
CA LYS A 607 -44.36 1.14 12.39
C LYS A 607 -45.50 1.63 13.28
N ALA A 608 -45.64 2.94 13.44
CA ALA A 608 -46.70 3.53 14.25
C ALA A 608 -48.10 3.14 13.74
N PHE A 609 -48.25 2.96 12.43
CA PHE A 609 -49.47 2.43 11.84
C PHE A 609 -49.69 0.95 12.17
N TYR A 610 -48.68 0.08 12.08
CA TYR A 610 -48.82 -1.31 12.52
C TYR A 610 -49.13 -1.44 14.02
N ASP A 611 -48.59 -0.54 14.84
CA ASP A 611 -48.81 -0.57 16.28
C ASP A 611 -50.21 -0.03 16.69
N ASN A 612 -50.71 1.01 16.00
CA ASN A 612 -51.90 1.76 16.44
C ASN A 612 -53.09 1.72 15.47
N HIS A 613 -52.90 1.26 14.23
CA HIS A 613 -53.88 1.24 13.14
C HIS A 613 -54.57 2.60 12.89
N ASP A 614 -53.81 3.69 13.04
CA ASP A 614 -54.30 5.08 12.96
C ASP A 614 -53.96 5.69 11.60
N TYR A 615 -55.00 5.89 10.77
CA TYR A 615 -54.89 6.45 9.43
C TYR A 615 -54.54 7.95 9.39
N SER A 616 -54.87 8.72 10.43
CA SER A 616 -54.50 10.13 10.54
C SER A 616 -53.01 10.28 10.82
N LYS A 617 -52.48 9.46 11.73
CA LYS A 617 -51.02 9.39 11.96
C LYS A 617 -50.26 8.88 10.74
N LEU A 618 -50.83 7.91 10.02
CA LEU A 618 -50.24 7.41 8.78
C LEU A 618 -50.17 8.52 7.72
N SER A 619 -51.29 9.19 7.44
CA SER A 619 -51.36 10.26 6.44
C SER A 619 -50.41 11.42 6.76
N ASN A 620 -50.42 11.89 8.02
CA ASN A 620 -49.51 12.96 8.46
C ASN A 620 -48.05 12.52 8.37
N GLY A 621 -47.72 11.30 8.82
CA GLY A 621 -46.34 10.79 8.79
C GLY A 621 -45.80 10.59 7.37
N LEU A 622 -46.64 10.16 6.42
CA LEU A 622 -46.29 10.05 5.00
C LEU A 622 -46.04 11.43 4.39
N TYR A 623 -46.85 12.43 4.75
CA TYR A 623 -46.63 13.82 4.33
C TYR A 623 -45.31 14.38 4.88
N GLN A 624 -44.99 14.17 6.16
CA GLN A 624 -43.72 14.59 6.75
C GLN A 624 -42.52 13.88 6.10
N SER A 625 -42.67 12.60 5.77
CA SER A 625 -41.65 11.83 5.05
C SER A 625 -41.45 12.37 3.63
N ALA A 626 -42.54 12.69 2.92
CA ALA A 626 -42.49 13.32 1.61
C ALA A 626 -41.77 14.68 1.65
N LYS A 627 -42.05 15.49 2.66
CA LYS A 627 -41.37 16.78 2.86
C LYS A 627 -39.87 16.60 3.10
N ALA A 628 -39.48 15.62 3.93
CA ALA A 628 -38.07 15.33 4.18
C ALA A 628 -37.33 14.86 2.91
N PHE A 629 -37.94 13.98 2.10
CA PHE A 629 -37.35 13.56 0.81
C PHE A 629 -37.35 14.68 -0.25
N ASP A 630 -38.33 15.60 -0.22
CA ASP A 630 -38.32 16.76 -1.13
C ASP A 630 -37.14 17.70 -0.85
N VAL A 631 -36.71 17.83 0.41
CA VAL A 631 -35.52 18.62 0.75
C VAL A 631 -34.26 18.07 0.09
N VAL A 632 -34.11 16.74 -0.01
CA VAL A 632 -32.99 16.09 -0.71
C VAL A 632 -32.85 16.61 -2.14
N SER A 633 -33.97 16.87 -2.83
CA SER A 633 -33.96 17.37 -4.21
C SER A 633 -33.48 18.83 -4.36
N ARG A 634 -33.35 19.55 -3.24
CA ARG A 634 -32.96 20.95 -3.16
C ARG A 634 -31.55 21.16 -2.58
N VAL A 635 -30.90 20.09 -2.11
CA VAL A 635 -29.52 20.16 -1.61
C VAL A 635 -28.59 20.42 -2.80
N GLU A 636 -27.75 21.45 -2.69
CA GLU A 636 -26.68 21.67 -3.67
C GLU A 636 -25.59 20.63 -3.46
N THR A 637 -25.34 19.81 -4.48
CA THR A 637 -24.30 18.78 -4.46
C THR A 637 -23.37 18.94 -5.64
N ASP A 638 -22.14 18.45 -5.50
CA ASP A 638 -21.27 18.20 -6.65
C ASP A 638 -21.97 17.23 -7.61
N TYR A 639 -21.83 17.46 -8.93
CA TYR A 639 -22.44 16.69 -10.02
C TYR A 639 -21.78 15.31 -10.18
N ASP A 640 -21.90 14.48 -9.14
CA ASP A 640 -21.52 13.06 -9.14
C ASP A 640 -22.76 12.19 -9.43
N GLU A 641 -22.56 11.06 -10.11
CA GLU A 641 -23.59 10.09 -10.49
C GLU A 641 -24.40 9.64 -9.26
N SER A 642 -23.73 9.44 -8.13
CA SER A 642 -24.38 9.07 -6.86
C SER A 642 -25.35 10.13 -6.36
N SER A 643 -24.95 11.40 -6.39
CA SER A 643 -25.76 12.53 -5.94
C SER A 643 -27.00 12.71 -6.82
N GLU A 644 -26.83 12.62 -8.14
CA GLU A 644 -27.94 12.74 -9.10
C GLU A 644 -28.95 11.62 -8.94
N PHE A 645 -28.48 10.38 -8.79
CA PHE A 645 -29.35 9.23 -8.60
C PHE A 645 -30.14 9.31 -7.29
N ILE A 646 -29.48 9.62 -6.17
CA ILE A 646 -30.13 9.78 -4.85
C ILE A 646 -31.18 10.89 -4.92
N THR A 647 -30.85 12.02 -5.54
CA THR A 647 -31.77 13.16 -5.72
C THR A 647 -32.99 12.77 -6.56
N ALA A 648 -32.78 12.10 -7.69
CA ALA A 648 -33.83 11.66 -8.59
C ALA A 648 -34.80 10.68 -7.92
N THR A 649 -34.26 9.67 -7.23
CA THR A 649 -35.04 8.63 -6.56
C THR A 649 -35.75 9.16 -5.31
N ALA A 650 -35.10 10.01 -4.50
CA ALA A 650 -35.74 10.68 -3.38
C ALA A 650 -36.90 11.57 -3.82
N GLY A 651 -36.73 12.39 -4.87
CA GLY A 651 -37.80 13.22 -5.43
C GLY A 651 -38.97 12.40 -6.00
N SER A 652 -38.66 11.30 -6.68
CA SER A 652 -39.66 10.34 -7.18
C SER A 652 -40.46 9.71 -6.04
N LEU A 653 -39.78 9.24 -5.00
CA LEU A 653 -40.41 8.67 -3.80
C LEU A 653 -41.25 9.70 -3.04
N ALA A 654 -40.75 10.92 -2.90
CA ALA A 654 -41.47 12.02 -2.25
C ALA A 654 -42.82 12.29 -2.93
N ASN A 655 -42.87 12.27 -4.27
CA ASN A 655 -44.11 12.45 -5.03
C ASN A 655 -45.12 11.32 -4.76
N ILE A 656 -44.66 10.07 -4.70
CA ILE A 656 -45.51 8.91 -4.39
C ILE A 656 -46.07 9.01 -2.97
N LEU A 657 -45.21 9.32 -1.99
CA LEU A 657 -45.61 9.48 -0.59
C LEU A 657 -46.63 10.63 -0.42
N LEU A 658 -46.42 11.75 -1.11
CA LEU A 658 -47.34 12.88 -1.10
C LEU A 658 -48.71 12.48 -1.68
N ARG A 659 -48.74 11.82 -2.83
CA ARG A 659 -50.00 11.33 -3.42
C ARG A 659 -50.71 10.35 -2.49
N PHE A 660 -49.95 9.49 -1.83
CA PHE A 660 -50.49 8.52 -0.89
C PHE A 660 -51.12 9.20 0.35
N ALA A 661 -50.44 10.19 0.93
CA ALA A 661 -50.98 11.00 2.01
C ALA A 661 -52.28 11.73 1.60
N LEU A 662 -52.31 12.35 0.42
CA LEU A 662 -53.47 13.05 -0.10
C LEU A 662 -54.67 12.12 -0.38
N ALA A 663 -54.40 10.91 -0.90
CA ALA A 663 -55.43 9.91 -1.12
C ALA A 663 -56.04 9.43 0.22
N LEU A 664 -55.19 9.18 1.23
CA LEU A 664 -55.66 8.83 2.57
C LEU A 664 -56.49 9.96 3.21
N GLN A 665 -56.10 11.22 3.02
CA GLN A 665 -56.87 12.37 3.51
C GLN A 665 -58.24 12.44 2.84
N THR A 666 -58.29 12.27 1.51
CA THR A 666 -59.51 12.43 0.72
C THR A 666 -60.50 11.29 0.92
N HIS A 667 -60.01 10.04 1.00
CA HIS A 667 -60.86 8.85 1.02
C HIS A 667 -61.17 8.31 2.44
N TYR A 668 -60.31 8.60 3.42
CA TYR A 668 -60.42 8.06 4.78
C TYR A 668 -60.64 9.14 5.86
N ASN A 669 -60.88 10.41 5.47
CA ASN A 669 -61.02 11.57 6.36
C ASN A 669 -59.87 11.71 7.36
N SER A 670 -58.64 11.43 6.93
CA SER A 670 -57.45 11.62 7.76
C SER A 670 -56.99 13.08 7.78
N ASP A 671 -56.52 13.55 8.93
CA ASP A 671 -56.01 14.92 9.08
C ASP A 671 -54.51 14.99 8.75
N ILE A 672 -54.11 15.99 7.95
CA ILE A 672 -52.70 16.32 7.65
C ILE A 672 -52.38 17.66 8.30
N GLU A 673 -51.28 17.73 9.05
CA GLU A 673 -50.75 18.96 9.60
C GLU A 673 -49.86 19.65 8.56
N TRP A 674 -50.44 20.60 7.84
CA TRP A 674 -49.80 21.19 6.65
C TRP A 674 -48.55 22.04 6.94
N GLY A 675 -48.41 22.60 8.15
CA GLY A 675 -47.35 23.56 8.48
C GLY A 675 -47.44 24.86 7.64
N GLU A 676 -46.41 25.71 7.73
CA GLU A 676 -46.35 27.00 7.01
C GLU A 676 -46.09 26.84 5.50
N ASP A 677 -45.35 25.80 5.09
CA ASP A 677 -45.06 25.48 3.69
C ASP A 677 -45.88 24.28 3.21
N LYS A 678 -47.00 24.55 2.53
CA LYS A 678 -47.87 23.52 1.96
C LYS A 678 -47.29 22.92 0.68
N LEU A 679 -46.84 21.67 0.74
CA LEU A 679 -46.46 20.89 -0.45
C LEU A 679 -47.70 20.39 -1.19
N THR A 680 -47.92 20.87 -2.42
CA THR A 680 -49.05 20.47 -3.27
C THR A 680 -48.64 19.70 -4.51
N LYS A 681 -47.39 19.86 -4.96
CA LYS A 681 -46.79 19.13 -6.07
C LYS A 681 -45.28 19.13 -5.90
N ILE A 682 -44.65 18.01 -6.22
CA ILE A 682 -43.19 17.85 -6.28
C ILE A 682 -42.83 17.75 -7.75
N GLU A 683 -41.98 18.65 -8.23
CA GLU A 683 -41.47 18.62 -9.61
C GLU A 683 -40.13 17.92 -9.62
N VAL A 684 -40.08 16.72 -10.18
CA VAL A 684 -38.81 16.04 -10.47
C VAL A 684 -38.26 16.66 -11.76
N PRO A 685 -37.04 17.23 -11.75
CA PRO A 685 -36.45 17.78 -12.96
C PRO A 685 -36.40 16.76 -14.10
N ALA A 686 -36.85 17.14 -15.30
CA ALA A 686 -36.90 16.26 -16.48
C ALA A 686 -35.55 15.63 -16.88
N ARG A 687 -34.43 16.24 -16.44
CA ARG A 687 -33.08 15.67 -16.60
C ARG A 687 -32.92 14.29 -15.93
N PHE A 688 -33.73 13.98 -14.93
CA PHE A 688 -33.63 12.74 -14.15
C PHE A 688 -34.46 11.59 -14.71
N ASP A 689 -35.32 11.83 -15.72
CA ASP A 689 -36.14 10.79 -16.34
C ASP A 689 -35.30 9.70 -17.01
N PHE A 690 -34.06 10.01 -17.41
CA PHE A 690 -33.11 9.06 -18.00
C PHE A 690 -32.33 8.23 -16.96
N ILE A 691 -32.30 8.66 -15.69
CA ILE A 691 -31.52 8.02 -14.61
C ILE A 691 -32.34 6.92 -13.90
N LEU A 692 -33.67 7.08 -13.87
CA LEU A 692 -34.56 6.11 -13.23
C LEU A 692 -34.63 4.82 -14.07
N THR A 693 -34.05 3.74 -13.54
CA THR A 693 -33.99 2.42 -14.20
C THR A 693 -35.39 1.81 -14.41
N GLU A 694 -35.51 0.86 -15.34
CA GLU A 694 -36.78 0.15 -15.62
C GLU A 694 -37.40 -0.48 -14.35
N ASP A 695 -36.55 -0.96 -13.43
CA ASP A 695 -36.97 -1.53 -12.14
C ASP A 695 -37.58 -0.46 -11.21
N TRP A 696 -37.00 0.74 -11.16
CA TRP A 696 -37.56 1.87 -10.40
C TRP A 696 -38.91 2.31 -10.97
N LEU A 697 -38.99 2.43 -12.29
CA LEU A 697 -40.24 2.73 -12.99
C LEU A 697 -41.28 1.61 -12.81
N GLY A 698 -40.86 0.37 -12.66
CA GLY A 698 -41.71 -0.77 -12.30
C GLY A 698 -42.27 -0.64 -10.89
N LEU A 699 -41.42 -0.37 -9.90
CA LEU A 699 -41.84 -0.20 -8.49
C LEU A 699 -42.81 0.96 -8.31
N THR A 700 -42.56 2.09 -8.97
CA THR A 700 -43.43 3.27 -8.92
C THR A 700 -44.80 3.01 -9.57
N LYS A 701 -44.85 2.34 -10.73
CA LYS A 701 -46.12 1.91 -11.36
C LYS A 701 -46.92 0.93 -10.50
N ILE A 702 -46.24 -0.02 -9.85
CA ILE A 702 -46.89 -0.99 -8.96
C ILE A 702 -47.46 -0.25 -7.74
N ALA A 703 -46.71 0.69 -7.15
CA ALA A 703 -47.19 1.51 -6.04
C ALA A 703 -48.40 2.37 -6.44
N GLU A 704 -48.39 2.97 -7.64
CA GLU A 704 -49.54 3.71 -8.18
C GLU A 704 -50.77 2.81 -8.40
N ALA A 705 -50.58 1.59 -8.91
CA ALA A 705 -51.68 0.64 -9.11
C ALA A 705 -52.32 0.25 -7.77
N TYR A 706 -51.52 -0.03 -6.73
CA TYR A 706 -52.05 -0.34 -5.40
C TYR A 706 -52.69 0.87 -4.73
N LEU A 707 -52.18 2.09 -4.96
CA LEU A 707 -52.82 3.32 -4.50
C LEU A 707 -54.23 3.47 -5.10
N GLN A 708 -54.41 3.22 -6.40
CA GLN A 708 -55.74 3.21 -7.03
C GLN A 708 -56.67 2.16 -6.42
N MET A 709 -56.14 0.99 -6.02
CA MET A 709 -56.93 -0.03 -5.33
C MET A 709 -57.32 0.40 -3.90
N VAL A 710 -56.44 1.13 -3.20
CA VAL A 710 -56.74 1.71 -1.88
C VAL A 710 -57.82 2.80 -1.98
N GLU A 711 -57.82 3.61 -3.04
CA GLU A 711 -58.86 4.64 -3.31
C GLU A 711 -60.23 4.03 -3.61
N GLN A 712 -60.26 2.81 -4.18
CA GLN A 712 -61.46 2.09 -4.58
C GLN A 712 -62.01 1.12 -3.50
N SER A 713 -61.28 0.93 -2.40
CA SER A 713 -61.62 -0.05 -1.35
C SER A 713 -62.35 0.59 -0.16
N GLU A 714 -63.31 -0.14 0.42
CA GLU A 714 -63.91 0.25 1.72
C GLU A 714 -62.94 -0.05 2.88
N PHE A 715 -63.09 0.69 4.00
CA PHE A 715 -62.18 0.72 5.17
C PHE A 715 -61.65 -0.66 5.64
N SER A 716 -62.47 -1.72 5.60
CA SER A 716 -62.10 -3.06 6.06
C SER A 716 -61.34 -3.91 5.02
N GLN A 717 -61.26 -3.48 3.76
CA GLN A 717 -60.64 -4.23 2.65
C GLN A 717 -59.34 -3.62 2.14
N ALA A 718 -58.96 -2.42 2.62
CA ALA A 718 -57.77 -1.70 2.18
C ALA A 718 -56.44 -2.25 2.72
N GLN A 719 -56.46 -2.97 3.86
CA GLN A 719 -55.25 -3.42 4.56
C GLN A 719 -54.27 -4.25 3.70
N PRO A 720 -54.71 -5.24 2.89
CA PRO A 720 -53.80 -6.01 2.04
C PRO A 720 -53.09 -5.15 0.99
N TYR A 721 -53.78 -4.12 0.48
CA TYR A 721 -53.22 -3.18 -0.48
C TYR A 721 -52.23 -2.20 0.18
N LEU A 722 -52.53 -1.73 1.39
CA LEU A 722 -51.59 -0.94 2.20
C LEU A 722 -50.30 -1.71 2.51
N ASN A 723 -50.43 -2.99 2.88
CA ASN A 723 -49.28 -3.86 3.12
C ASN A 723 -48.45 -4.06 1.84
N ALA A 724 -49.09 -4.16 0.67
CA ALA A 724 -48.39 -4.24 -0.61
C ALA A 724 -47.66 -2.93 -0.94
N VAL A 725 -48.28 -1.76 -0.68
CA VAL A 725 -47.62 -0.46 -0.82
C VAL A 725 -46.42 -0.34 0.11
N PHE A 726 -46.55 -0.67 1.39
CA PHE A 726 -45.42 -0.65 2.33
C PHE A 726 -44.31 -1.62 1.95
N SER A 727 -44.66 -2.82 1.46
CA SER A 727 -43.66 -3.77 0.96
C SER A 727 -42.92 -3.22 -0.25
N ASN A 728 -43.60 -2.56 -1.20
CA ASN A 728 -42.96 -1.95 -2.36
C ASN A 728 -42.11 -0.73 -2.00
N ILE A 729 -42.58 0.11 -1.09
CA ILE A 729 -41.80 1.25 -0.56
C ILE A 729 -40.54 0.73 0.16
N THR A 730 -40.66 -0.32 0.96
CA THR A 730 -39.51 -0.94 1.64
C THR A 730 -38.52 -1.53 0.64
N ARG A 731 -39.00 -2.21 -0.43
CA ARG A 731 -38.14 -2.66 -1.54
C ARG A 731 -37.48 -1.51 -2.28
N ALA A 732 -38.19 -0.39 -2.48
CA ALA A 732 -37.64 0.81 -3.09
C ALA A 732 -36.52 1.40 -2.23
N LEU A 733 -36.69 1.48 -0.91
CA LEU A 733 -35.63 1.93 0.02
C LEU A 733 -34.44 0.97 0.06
N ILE A 734 -34.68 -0.35 0.05
CA ILE A 734 -33.60 -1.35 -0.03
C ILE A 734 -32.87 -1.24 -1.38
N MET A 735 -33.59 -0.99 -2.47
CA MET A 735 -33.02 -0.71 -3.78
C MET A 735 -32.25 0.62 -3.76
N MET A 736 -32.71 1.65 -3.05
CA MET A 736 -31.93 2.87 -2.88
C MET A 736 -30.63 2.60 -2.12
N ASP A 737 -30.71 1.88 -1.01
CA ASP A 737 -29.53 1.63 -0.19
C ASP A 737 -28.52 0.70 -0.90
N ASN A 738 -28.99 -0.36 -1.58
CA ASN A 738 -28.14 -1.40 -2.17
C ASN A 738 -27.80 -1.17 -3.66
N ILE A 739 -28.72 -0.60 -4.45
CA ILE A 739 -28.58 -0.39 -5.91
C ILE A 739 -28.26 1.08 -6.23
N ALA A 740 -28.71 2.05 -5.42
CA ALA A 740 -28.64 3.49 -5.73
C ALA A 740 -27.40 4.22 -5.21
N LEU A 741 -26.24 3.55 -5.20
CA LEU A 741 -24.96 4.21 -4.91
C LEU A 741 -24.86 4.80 -3.48
N VAL A 742 -25.82 4.61 -2.56
CA VAL A 742 -25.73 5.09 -1.16
C VAL A 742 -24.63 4.34 -0.41
N ASP A 743 -24.69 3.00 -0.41
CA ASP A 743 -23.63 2.17 0.18
C ASP A 743 -22.28 2.44 -0.51
N ARG A 744 -22.28 2.62 -1.84
CA ARG A 744 -21.06 2.99 -2.59
C ARG A 744 -20.55 4.38 -2.20
N ARG A 745 -21.41 5.36 -1.97
CA ARG A 745 -21.01 6.72 -1.57
C ARG A 745 -20.37 6.70 -0.18
N VAL A 746 -20.96 5.97 0.77
CA VAL A 746 -20.41 5.81 2.13
C VAL A 746 -19.08 5.06 2.09
N LEU A 747 -19.01 3.94 1.37
CA LEU A 747 -17.76 3.19 1.24
C LEU A 747 -16.71 3.92 0.42
N ASN A 748 -17.08 4.74 -0.57
CA ASN A 748 -16.13 5.58 -1.30
C ASN A 748 -15.48 6.57 -0.35
N ARG A 749 -16.21 7.13 0.62
CA ARG A 749 -15.61 7.99 1.65
C ARG A 749 -14.62 7.23 2.54
N LEU A 750 -14.96 6.01 2.96
CA LEU A 750 -14.02 5.14 3.67
C LEU A 750 -12.78 4.86 2.81
N GLY A 751 -13.01 4.50 1.55
CA GLY A 751 -11.97 4.32 0.55
C GLY A 751 -11.12 5.54 0.34
N GLN A 752 -11.68 6.75 0.31
CA GLN A 752 -10.95 8.01 0.17
C GLN A 752 -10.08 8.27 1.40
N GLU A 753 -10.55 8.02 2.61
CA GLU A 753 -9.73 8.16 3.82
C GLU A 753 -8.62 7.10 3.89
N MET A 754 -8.92 5.86 3.51
CA MET A 754 -7.90 4.80 3.38
C MET A 754 -6.91 5.17 2.26
N ASN A 755 -7.39 5.66 1.12
CA ASN A 755 -6.62 5.98 -0.07
C ASN A 755 -6.02 7.39 -0.08
N LYS A 756 -6.27 8.22 0.95
CA LYS A 756 -5.65 9.55 1.09
C LYS A 756 -4.12 9.48 1.04
N ARG A 757 -3.55 8.27 1.22
CA ARG A 757 -2.12 7.99 1.10
C ARG A 757 -1.75 6.89 0.09
N TYR A 758 -2.71 6.17 -0.52
CA TYR A 758 -2.42 5.15 -1.54
C TYR A 758 -3.46 5.12 -2.66
N TYR A 759 -2.98 5.14 -3.90
CA TYR A 759 -3.70 5.61 -5.07
C TYR A 759 -4.47 4.53 -5.85
N LEU A 760 -5.47 3.90 -5.24
CA LEU A 760 -6.26 2.90 -5.95
C LEU A 760 -7.67 3.27 -6.37
N ARG A 761 -8.24 4.43 -5.99
CA ARG A 761 -9.52 4.89 -6.58
C ARG A 761 -9.70 6.41 -6.67
N GLN A 762 -10.26 6.84 -7.81
CA GLN A 762 -11.15 7.99 -7.94
C GLN A 762 -12.60 7.50 -7.88
#